data_AF-A0AAV6M9T5-F1
#
_entry.id   AF-A0AAV6M9T5-F1
#
_cell.length_a   1.000
_cell.length_b   1.000
_cell.length_c   1.000
_cell.angle_alpha   90.00
_cell.angle_beta   90.00
_cell.angle_gamma   90.00
#
_symmetry.space_group_name_H-M   'P 1'
#
loop_
_entity.id
_entity.type
_entity.pdbx_description
1 polymer ?
#
loop_
_entity_poly.entity_id
_entity_poly.type
_entity_poly.pdbx_seq_one_letter_code
_entity_poly.pdbx_strand_id
1 'polypeptide(L)'
;MADSDDATARAVHRRYEGLLMVRTKALKGKGAWYWSHLEPLLLKNSDTGFPKAVKLRCSLCDAVFSASNPSRTASEHLKRGTCPNFNSLSKTPFIPSPVSTSPVSCKRPADDTCGGGGGGGGDSFYDISPLTVMDPSGVYGGSFSSFLPQHQNPQQPVLVLSGGKEDLGALAMLENSVKRLRTPRTSPGVSLNKAQIDSALDFLTDWVFESSGSVSISSLEHPKFKAFLTQVGLPSISSRDFARFRLNSKYQMAKADVHLKITDTMFFQIASNGWKTHNQEHKTMIHMTLNLPNGTSLYRKTLFLSCSVPCSFAEEVLWETVSEICGSTTEKCVGIVADKFEGKTLKNLEDQHPWLVNLPCQFQAFNDLVKDFITNLPLFKKVTQNCKRVAQFFNFESNIRKIFHRYQLQECGYTRLISMGTPETEEIEAMTLFQMVDDILESAPAMQLARLDEAYKMTSMEEDSIARDVSNLIGDSTFWNEVEAVHCLIKLMKNMAEEIETERPLVGQCLPLWEELRDKVKDWCKKFKISEESMENIVSMRFKMNYHPAWAAAFVLDPLYLTRDNTGKYLPPFKRLTTEQEKDVDRLITRLVATEEAHIVLMELMKWRTEGLDEVYARAVQMKEKDPITGKLRTANPQSSRLVWETYLTEFKSLRKVAVRLIFLHATSCGFKSNANFERMMCSYGSCSRGVAEGVKKLVFISARSKLEKRNFCNDDDKNDDDIELFGAVNSDDDLPSEADRSSSL
;
A
#
# COMPACT_ATOMS: atom_id res chain seq x y z
N MET A 1 -17.54 34.15 52.75
CA MET A 1 -18.02 32.98 51.98
C MET A 1 -18.10 33.25 50.47
N ALA A 2 -18.54 34.43 50.00
CA ALA A 2 -18.64 34.73 48.56
C ALA A 2 -17.33 34.63 47.74
N ASP A 3 -16.18 34.98 48.30
CA ASP A 3 -14.88 34.99 47.58
C ASP A 3 -14.33 33.59 47.25
N SER A 4 -14.65 32.59 48.10
CA SER A 4 -14.22 31.19 47.92
C SER A 4 -15.04 30.47 46.84
N ASP A 5 -16.32 30.79 46.75
CA ASP A 5 -17.25 30.19 45.78
C ASP A 5 -16.95 30.69 44.35
N ASP A 6 -16.54 31.95 44.21
CA ASP A 6 -16.18 32.56 42.93
C ASP A 6 -14.84 32.01 42.37
N ALA A 7 -13.85 31.76 43.22
CA ALA A 7 -12.61 31.10 42.82
C ALA A 7 -12.84 29.64 42.35
N THR A 8 -13.74 28.92 43.02
CA THR A 8 -14.10 27.54 42.69
C THR A 8 -14.87 27.47 41.37
N ALA A 9 -15.84 28.37 41.17
CA ALA A 9 -16.60 28.51 39.92
C ALA A 9 -15.68 28.78 38.72
N ARG A 10 -14.68 29.67 38.86
CA ARG A 10 -13.67 29.93 37.83
C ARG A 10 -12.81 28.70 37.51
N ALA A 11 -12.43 27.90 38.50
CA ALA A 11 -11.65 26.68 38.28
C ALA A 11 -12.45 25.62 37.51
N VAL A 12 -13.73 25.44 37.84
CA VAL A 12 -14.65 24.54 37.14
C VAL A 12 -14.83 24.99 35.68
N HIS A 13 -15.00 26.28 35.45
CA HIS A 13 -15.14 26.82 34.09
C HIS A 13 -13.85 26.65 33.25
N ARG A 14 -12.67 26.94 33.82
CA ARG A 14 -11.38 26.69 33.14
C ARG A 14 -11.17 25.22 32.77
N ARG A 15 -11.59 24.29 33.63
CA ARG A 15 -11.54 22.86 33.34
C ARG A 15 -12.44 22.47 32.17
N TYR A 16 -13.64 23.04 32.10
CA TYR A 16 -14.58 22.81 31.00
C TYR A 16 -13.99 23.28 29.65
N GLU A 17 -13.46 24.49 29.60
CA GLU A 17 -12.78 25.02 28.40
C GLU A 17 -11.57 24.15 27.99
N GLY A 18 -10.79 23.68 28.96
CA GLY A 18 -9.68 22.74 28.71
C GLY A 18 -10.15 21.44 28.05
N LEU A 19 -11.25 20.85 28.52
CA LEU A 19 -11.81 19.63 27.94
C LEU A 19 -12.44 19.86 26.56
N LEU A 20 -13.05 21.02 26.32
CA LEU A 20 -13.53 21.39 24.98
C LEU A 20 -12.37 21.47 23.98
N MET A 21 -11.26 22.12 24.34
CA MET A 21 -10.06 22.17 23.49
C MET A 21 -9.49 20.79 23.20
N VAL A 22 -9.42 19.91 24.19
CA VAL A 22 -8.96 18.52 24.02
C VAL A 22 -9.87 17.77 23.05
N ARG A 23 -11.20 17.90 23.19
CA ARG A 23 -12.17 17.30 22.27
C ARG A 23 -12.03 17.85 20.85
N THR A 24 -11.92 19.16 20.66
CA THR A 24 -11.76 19.77 19.33
C THR A 24 -10.47 19.31 18.64
N LYS A 25 -9.37 19.14 19.38
CA LYS A 25 -8.12 18.56 18.83
C LYS A 25 -8.30 17.09 18.45
N ALA A 26 -8.96 16.31 19.29
CA ALA A 26 -9.24 14.89 19.03
C ALA A 26 -10.13 14.69 17.79
N LEU A 27 -11.16 15.53 17.60
CA LEU A 27 -12.03 15.49 16.42
C LEU A 27 -11.31 15.88 15.11
N LYS A 28 -10.17 16.58 15.20
CA LYS A 28 -9.28 16.88 14.07
C LYS A 28 -8.20 15.81 13.85
N GLY A 29 -8.36 14.61 14.42
CA GLY A 29 -7.43 13.49 14.29
C GLY A 29 -6.20 13.54 15.21
N LYS A 30 -6.12 14.52 16.13
CA LYS A 30 -5.01 14.66 17.09
C LYS A 30 -5.53 14.49 18.52
N GLY A 31 -5.83 13.26 18.93
CA GLY A 31 -6.27 12.95 20.31
C GLY A 31 -6.89 11.56 20.47
N ALA A 32 -7.33 11.22 21.68
CA ALA A 32 -7.89 9.91 21.97
C ALA A 32 -9.26 9.69 21.31
N TRP A 33 -9.46 8.50 20.71
CA TRP A 33 -10.65 8.14 19.92
C TRP A 33 -11.99 8.39 20.63
N TYR A 34 -12.06 8.18 21.96
CA TYR A 34 -13.31 8.25 22.71
C TYR A 34 -13.95 9.65 22.77
N TRP A 35 -13.21 10.70 22.38
CA TRP A 35 -13.73 12.08 22.31
C TRP A 35 -14.74 12.30 21.16
N SER A 36 -14.84 11.38 20.21
CA SER A 36 -15.94 11.35 19.24
C SER A 36 -17.29 11.04 19.90
N HIS A 37 -17.27 10.35 21.04
CA HIS A 37 -18.48 9.86 21.72
C HIS A 37 -18.73 10.52 23.09
N LEU A 38 -17.77 11.27 23.64
CA LEU A 38 -17.90 11.95 24.93
C LEU A 38 -17.88 13.48 24.77
N GLU A 39 -18.89 14.13 25.35
CA GLU A 39 -19.10 15.58 25.31
C GLU A 39 -18.92 16.19 26.70
N PRO A 40 -18.03 17.18 26.89
CA PRO A 40 -17.97 17.95 28.13
C PRO A 40 -19.28 18.72 28.35
N LEU A 41 -19.80 18.67 29.58
CA LEU A 41 -21.01 19.35 29.99
C LEU A 41 -20.78 20.14 31.28
N LEU A 42 -21.08 21.44 31.26
CA LEU A 42 -20.98 22.32 32.41
C LEU A 42 -22.30 22.36 33.17
N LEU A 43 -22.32 21.84 34.39
CA LEU A 43 -23.47 21.93 35.28
C LEU A 43 -23.41 23.23 36.08
N LYS A 44 -24.50 23.99 36.06
CA LYS A 44 -24.68 25.21 36.86
C LYS A 44 -25.54 24.93 38.08
N ASN A 45 -25.34 25.69 39.15
CA ASN A 45 -26.18 25.60 40.35
C ASN A 45 -27.56 26.23 40.07
N SER A 46 -28.65 25.61 40.50
CA SER A 46 -30.02 26.08 40.24
C SER A 46 -30.33 27.43 40.89
N ASP A 47 -29.72 27.68 42.05
CA ASP A 47 -30.10 28.82 42.90
C ASP A 47 -29.22 30.05 42.64
N THR A 48 -28.02 29.85 42.08
CA THR A 48 -27.02 30.93 41.91
C THR A 48 -26.48 31.05 40.48
N GLY A 49 -26.77 30.10 39.58
CA GLY A 49 -26.31 30.12 38.19
C GLY A 49 -24.81 29.88 37.98
N PHE A 50 -24.01 29.80 39.05
CA PHE A 50 -22.57 29.57 38.96
C PHE A 50 -22.21 28.14 38.53
N PRO A 51 -21.09 27.95 37.79
CA PRO A 51 -20.53 26.63 37.48
C PRO A 51 -20.31 25.76 38.73
N LYS A 52 -21.04 24.66 38.83
CA LYS A 52 -21.00 23.70 39.96
C LYS A 52 -20.05 22.53 39.70
N ALA A 53 -20.08 21.96 38.50
CA ALA A 53 -19.24 20.83 38.13
C ALA A 53 -19.12 20.67 36.61
N VAL A 54 -18.06 19.97 36.17
CA VAL A 54 -17.94 19.49 34.79
C VAL A 54 -18.18 17.99 34.76
N LYS A 55 -19.06 17.54 33.86
CA LYS A 55 -19.34 16.13 33.60
C LYS A 55 -19.10 15.79 32.13
N LEU A 56 -19.07 14.50 31.80
CA LEU A 56 -19.01 14.02 30.43
C LEU A 56 -20.35 13.36 30.09
N ARG A 57 -20.94 13.72 28.96
CA ARG A 57 -22.13 13.08 28.40
C ARG A 57 -21.72 12.16 27.25
N CYS A 58 -22.24 10.94 27.22
CA CYS A 58 -22.11 10.07 26.05
C CYS A 58 -23.09 10.48 24.96
N SER A 59 -22.63 10.79 23.74
CA SER A 59 -23.51 11.19 22.63
C SER A 59 -24.34 10.04 22.04
N LEU A 60 -24.08 8.80 22.46
CA LEU A 60 -24.77 7.60 21.96
C LEU A 60 -25.93 7.16 22.83
N CYS A 61 -25.93 7.48 24.13
CA CYS A 61 -26.97 7.05 25.07
C CYS A 61 -27.33 8.10 26.13
N ASP A 62 -26.80 9.32 26.00
CA ASP A 62 -27.00 10.46 26.90
C ASP A 62 -26.61 10.25 28.38
N ALA A 63 -25.99 9.11 28.72
CA ALA A 63 -25.50 8.84 30.07
C ALA A 63 -24.41 9.86 30.48
N VAL A 64 -24.45 10.29 31.75
CA VAL A 64 -23.60 11.37 32.27
C VAL A 64 -22.64 10.85 33.35
N PHE A 65 -21.35 11.11 33.16
CA PHE A 65 -20.24 10.60 33.98
C PHE A 65 -19.36 11.71 34.56
N SER A 66 -18.50 11.36 35.50
CA SER A 66 -17.48 12.29 36.02
C SER A 66 -16.46 12.65 34.95
N ALA A 67 -16.08 13.93 34.87
CA ALA A 67 -15.00 14.42 34.00
C ALA A 67 -13.60 14.35 34.66
N SER A 68 -13.49 13.65 35.80
CA SER A 68 -12.23 13.45 36.54
C SER A 68 -11.17 12.72 35.74
N ASN A 69 -11.55 11.62 35.08
CA ASN A 69 -10.67 10.79 34.26
C ASN A 69 -11.43 10.30 33.01
N PRO A 70 -11.40 11.07 31.90
CA PRO A 70 -12.12 10.74 30.68
C PRO A 70 -11.74 9.37 30.07
N SER A 71 -10.47 8.96 30.16
CA SER A 71 -9.99 7.67 29.67
C SER A 71 -10.57 6.48 30.43
N ARG A 72 -10.73 6.60 31.76
CA ARG A 72 -11.37 5.57 32.58
C ARG A 72 -12.86 5.48 32.25
N THR A 73 -13.53 6.62 32.15
CA THR A 73 -14.94 6.69 31.72
C THR A 73 -15.16 6.02 30.36
N ALA A 74 -14.30 6.28 29.38
CA ALA A 74 -14.39 5.64 28.07
C ALA A 74 -14.16 4.13 28.12
N SER A 75 -13.22 3.66 28.94
CA SER A 75 -12.92 2.23 29.05
C SER A 75 -14.06 1.45 29.71
N GLU A 76 -14.66 1.99 30.76
CA GLU A 76 -15.81 1.37 31.44
C GLU A 76 -17.11 1.50 30.62
N HIS A 77 -17.34 2.67 30.02
CA HIS A 77 -18.59 2.94 29.34
C HIS A 77 -18.66 2.38 27.92
N LEU A 78 -17.64 2.67 27.11
CA LEU A 78 -17.62 2.33 25.70
C LEU A 78 -16.99 0.95 25.49
N LYS A 79 -15.74 0.72 25.96
CA LYS A 79 -15.03 -0.55 25.70
C LYS A 79 -15.62 -1.77 26.41
N ARG A 80 -16.01 -1.65 27.69
CA ARG A 80 -16.62 -2.76 28.45
C ARG A 80 -18.10 -2.98 28.16
N GLY A 81 -18.68 -2.21 27.22
CA GLY A 81 -20.01 -2.48 26.67
C GLY A 81 -21.20 -2.06 27.55
N THR A 82 -21.02 -1.15 28.51
CA THR A 82 -22.17 -0.61 29.28
C THR A 82 -22.96 0.44 28.50
N CYS A 83 -22.44 0.93 27.37
CA CYS A 83 -23.21 1.73 26.42
C CYS A 83 -24.02 0.82 25.48
N PRO A 84 -25.37 0.88 25.51
CA PRO A 84 -26.22 0.00 24.70
C PRO A 84 -26.08 0.25 23.19
N ASN A 85 -25.62 1.45 22.81
CA ASN A 85 -25.56 1.91 21.42
C ASN A 85 -24.14 1.98 20.83
N PHE A 86 -23.12 1.51 21.57
CA PHE A 86 -21.73 1.55 21.12
C PHE A 86 -21.33 0.31 20.28
N ASN A 87 -21.84 -0.88 20.65
CA ASN A 87 -21.59 -2.14 19.92
C ASN A 87 -22.72 -2.55 18.96
N SER A 88 -23.75 -1.71 18.77
CA SER A 88 -24.91 -2.02 17.91
C SER A 88 -24.69 -1.71 16.43
N LEU A 89 -23.59 -1.03 16.07
CA LEU A 89 -23.21 -0.78 14.66
C LEU A 89 -22.47 -1.96 13.99
N SER A 90 -22.26 -3.08 14.69
CA SER A 90 -21.44 -4.20 14.19
C SER A 90 -22.02 -5.61 14.42
N LYS A 91 -23.35 -5.77 14.55
CA LYS A 91 -23.96 -7.11 14.62
C LYS A 91 -25.04 -7.33 13.56
N THR A 92 -24.64 -7.94 12.45
CA THR A 92 -25.49 -8.86 11.67
C THR A 92 -25.88 -10.06 12.55
N PRO A 93 -27.09 -10.64 12.43
CA PRO A 93 -27.53 -11.70 13.34
C PRO A 93 -26.84 -13.03 12.99
N PHE A 94 -26.07 -13.58 13.94
CA PHE A 94 -25.61 -14.96 13.88
C PHE A 94 -26.69 -15.90 14.43
N ILE A 95 -27.04 -16.90 13.61
CA ILE A 95 -27.87 -18.05 13.93
C ILE A 95 -27.14 -18.91 14.98
N PRO A 96 -27.75 -19.29 16.11
CA PRO A 96 -27.15 -20.25 17.04
C PRO A 96 -27.52 -21.69 16.67
N SER A 97 -26.52 -22.54 16.43
CA SER A 97 -26.67 -24.00 16.40
C SER A 97 -26.83 -24.55 17.83
N PRO A 98 -27.79 -25.47 18.10
CA PRO A 98 -27.99 -26.02 19.44
C PRO A 98 -27.30 -27.39 19.61
N VAL A 99 -26.86 -27.71 20.84
CA VAL A 99 -26.37 -29.04 21.22
C VAL A 99 -27.21 -29.63 22.35
N SER A 100 -27.77 -30.80 22.04
CA SER A 100 -28.10 -31.99 22.87
C SER A 100 -29.10 -31.92 24.03
N THR A 101 -30.21 -32.66 23.93
CA THR A 101 -30.34 -34.07 24.39
C THR A 101 -31.74 -34.66 24.06
N SER A 102 -31.77 -35.97 23.76
CA SER A 102 -32.86 -36.86 23.30
C SER A 102 -34.01 -37.08 24.33
N PRO A 103 -35.03 -37.99 24.14
CA PRO A 103 -35.39 -38.88 23.00
C PRO A 103 -36.91 -38.97 22.66
N VAL A 104 -37.24 -39.84 21.68
CA VAL A 104 -38.48 -40.66 21.52
C VAL A 104 -39.50 -40.33 20.41
N SER A 105 -39.75 -41.38 19.60
CA SER A 105 -40.91 -41.77 18.76
C SER A 105 -41.20 -41.17 17.38
N CYS A 106 -40.88 -41.98 16.36
CA CYS A 106 -41.79 -42.57 15.37
C CYS A 106 -43.00 -41.74 14.86
N LYS A 107 -43.01 -41.39 13.57
CA LYS A 107 -43.72 -42.14 12.49
C LYS A 107 -43.59 -41.41 11.12
N ARG A 108 -43.19 -42.20 10.12
CA ARG A 108 -43.44 -42.05 8.65
C ARG A 108 -44.96 -42.07 8.35
N PRO A 109 -45.49 -41.88 7.12
CA PRO A 109 -44.88 -42.02 5.77
C PRO A 109 -45.18 -40.85 4.79
N ALA A 110 -44.40 -40.68 3.70
CA ALA A 110 -44.61 -41.16 2.30
C ALA A 110 -45.89 -40.58 1.65
N ASP A 111 -45.92 -40.11 0.41
CA ASP A 111 -45.48 -40.70 -0.87
C ASP A 111 -45.54 -39.58 -1.95
N ASP A 112 -44.64 -39.56 -2.93
CA ASP A 112 -44.86 -39.86 -4.36
C ASP A 112 -45.97 -39.01 -5.04
N THR A 113 -45.84 -38.42 -6.24
CA THR A 113 -45.14 -38.85 -7.46
C THR A 113 -45.24 -37.76 -8.55
N CYS A 114 -44.34 -37.88 -9.54
CA CYS A 114 -44.52 -37.63 -10.99
C CYS A 114 -44.55 -36.23 -11.63
N GLY A 115 -43.63 -36.06 -12.60
CA GLY A 115 -43.87 -35.46 -13.93
C GLY A 115 -43.54 -33.97 -14.03
N GLY A 116 -42.70 -33.48 -14.93
CA GLY A 116 -42.17 -34.01 -16.18
C GLY A 116 -42.25 -32.91 -17.24
N GLY A 117 -41.10 -32.50 -17.80
CA GLY A 117 -40.99 -31.97 -19.16
C GLY A 117 -41.16 -30.46 -19.41
N GLY A 118 -40.06 -29.82 -19.81
CA GLY A 118 -39.95 -29.24 -21.16
C GLY A 118 -40.37 -27.79 -21.40
N GLY A 119 -39.39 -26.98 -21.80
CA GLY A 119 -39.51 -26.15 -23.02
C GLY A 119 -39.81 -24.64 -22.86
N GLY A 120 -38.76 -23.83 -23.02
CA GLY A 120 -38.68 -22.81 -24.08
C GLY A 120 -39.54 -21.53 -24.01
N GLY A 121 -38.87 -20.42 -23.65
CA GLY A 121 -38.75 -19.22 -24.50
C GLY A 121 -39.92 -18.25 -24.68
N GLY A 122 -39.61 -16.95 -24.63
CA GLY A 122 -40.30 -15.94 -25.42
C GLY A 122 -41.02 -14.85 -24.65
N ASP A 123 -40.75 -13.60 -25.05
CA ASP A 123 -40.96 -12.34 -24.35
C ASP A 123 -42.26 -11.61 -24.77
N SER A 124 -42.74 -10.75 -23.86
CA SER A 124 -43.51 -9.50 -24.05
C SER A 124 -44.91 -9.43 -24.71
N PHE A 125 -45.72 -8.53 -24.11
CA PHE A 125 -46.84 -7.68 -24.60
C PHE A 125 -48.19 -7.79 -23.87
N TYR A 126 -48.81 -6.61 -23.73
CA TYR A 126 -49.90 -6.16 -22.84
C TYR A 126 -51.28 -6.79 -23.10
N ASP A 127 -52.16 -6.77 -22.09
CA ASP A 127 -53.58 -6.41 -22.33
C ASP A 127 -54.34 -5.88 -21.09
N ILE A 128 -55.33 -5.03 -21.36
CA ILE A 128 -56.11 -4.20 -20.41
C ILE A 128 -57.62 -4.53 -20.52
N SER A 129 -58.38 -4.33 -19.42
CA SER A 129 -59.82 -3.93 -19.32
C SER A 129 -60.92 -5.01 -19.45
N PRO A 130 -62.21 -4.77 -19.04
CA PRO A 130 -62.97 -3.50 -19.18
C PRO A 130 -64.06 -3.13 -18.14
N LEU A 131 -64.65 -1.93 -18.29
CA LEU A 131 -66.09 -1.65 -18.54
C LEU A 131 -66.39 -0.12 -18.39
N THR A 132 -66.59 0.63 -19.49
CA THR A 132 -67.88 1.16 -20.08
C THR A 132 -68.57 2.29 -19.28
N VAL A 133 -69.21 3.35 -19.82
CA VAL A 133 -69.56 3.88 -21.16
C VAL A 133 -70.19 5.28 -20.96
N MET A 134 -70.16 6.11 -22.03
CA MET A 134 -71.13 7.15 -22.46
C MET A 134 -70.72 8.65 -22.47
N ASP A 135 -70.55 9.12 -23.72
CA ASP A 135 -70.57 10.48 -24.31
C ASP A 135 -72.05 10.97 -24.44
N PRO A 136 -72.45 12.23 -24.82
CA PRO A 136 -72.00 12.97 -26.02
C PRO A 136 -71.78 14.51 -25.91
N SER A 137 -70.72 14.98 -26.56
CA SER A 137 -70.67 16.01 -27.64
C SER A 137 -71.14 17.49 -27.47
N GLY A 138 -70.31 18.42 -28.00
CA GLY A 138 -70.73 19.70 -28.63
C GLY A 138 -70.04 20.98 -28.07
N VAL A 139 -68.86 21.44 -28.55
CA VAL A 139 -68.54 22.22 -29.77
C VAL A 139 -68.71 23.77 -29.67
N TYR A 140 -67.60 24.48 -29.96
CA TYR A 140 -67.34 25.90 -30.33
C TYR A 140 -67.41 27.06 -29.30
N GLY A 141 -66.29 27.82 -29.21
CA GLY A 141 -66.32 29.28 -29.40
C GLY A 141 -65.73 30.19 -28.30
N GLY A 142 -64.54 30.77 -28.57
CA GLY A 142 -64.30 32.22 -28.48
C GLY A 142 -64.13 32.95 -27.13
N SER A 143 -62.89 33.38 -26.87
CA SER A 143 -62.46 34.79 -26.67
C SER A 143 -62.81 35.65 -25.43
N PHE A 144 -61.73 36.25 -24.92
CA PHE A 144 -61.53 37.57 -24.28
C PHE A 144 -61.79 37.85 -22.78
N SER A 145 -60.74 38.46 -22.21
CA SER A 145 -60.50 39.07 -20.91
C SER A 145 -61.57 40.06 -20.41
N SER A 146 -61.61 40.30 -19.09
CA SER A 146 -61.42 41.63 -18.45
C SER A 146 -61.84 41.72 -16.96
N PHE A 147 -60.89 42.13 -16.12
CA PHE A 147 -60.92 43.03 -14.94
C PHE A 147 -61.93 42.89 -13.75
N LEU A 148 -61.33 42.83 -12.52
CA LEU A 148 -61.64 43.43 -11.18
C LEU A 148 -63.00 44.14 -10.94
N PRO A 149 -63.59 44.22 -9.69
CA PRO A 149 -62.88 44.58 -8.43
C PRO A 149 -63.41 44.06 -7.05
N GLN A 150 -62.51 44.11 -6.05
CA GLN A 150 -62.63 44.55 -4.63
C GLN A 150 -63.73 44.04 -3.64
N HIS A 151 -63.23 43.51 -2.51
CA HIS A 151 -63.76 43.42 -1.12
C HIS A 151 -65.25 43.67 -0.80
N GLN A 152 -65.89 42.76 -0.05
CA GLN A 152 -66.20 42.88 1.40
C GLN A 152 -67.09 41.71 1.89
N ASN A 153 -66.79 41.24 3.11
CA ASN A 153 -67.61 40.41 4.02
C ASN A 153 -68.95 41.16 4.37
N PRO A 154 -69.98 40.59 5.06
CA PRO A 154 -69.98 39.37 5.88
C PRO A 154 -71.26 38.49 5.90
N GLN A 155 -71.13 37.39 6.66
CA GLN A 155 -72.14 36.65 7.44
C GLN A 155 -72.59 35.25 6.95
N GLN A 156 -72.46 34.33 7.91
CA GLN A 156 -72.57 32.87 7.87
C GLN A 156 -74.02 32.37 7.74
N PRO A 157 -74.20 31.04 7.60
CA PRO A 157 -74.77 30.36 8.77
C PRO A 157 -73.94 29.16 9.25
N VAL A 158 -73.99 29.00 10.57
CA VAL A 158 -73.21 28.11 11.43
C VAL A 158 -73.79 26.69 11.40
N LEU A 159 -72.96 25.70 11.03
CA LEU A 159 -73.23 24.29 11.32
C LEU A 159 -72.59 23.96 12.69
N VAL A 160 -73.43 23.62 13.65
CA VAL A 160 -73.06 23.36 15.04
C VAL A 160 -72.49 21.94 15.17
N LEU A 161 -71.22 21.82 15.56
CA LEU A 161 -70.57 20.56 15.95
C LEU A 161 -70.32 20.56 17.47
N SER A 162 -70.57 19.41 18.09
CA SER A 162 -70.73 19.18 19.54
C SER A 162 -69.50 19.43 20.45
N GLY A 163 -68.42 20.01 19.93
CA GLY A 163 -67.12 20.11 20.62
C GLY A 163 -66.64 21.53 20.98
N GLY A 164 -67.40 22.57 20.64
CA GLY A 164 -67.03 23.95 20.98
C GLY A 164 -65.75 24.46 20.29
N LYS A 165 -65.27 25.64 20.71
CA LYS A 165 -64.18 26.41 20.07
C LYS A 165 -62.79 25.76 20.27
N GLU A 166 -62.69 24.86 21.24
CA GLU A 166 -61.47 24.11 21.60
C GLU A 166 -61.04 23.16 20.47
N ASP A 167 -62.00 22.61 19.71
CA ASP A 167 -61.77 21.63 18.64
C ASP A 167 -61.30 22.24 17.32
N LEU A 168 -61.32 23.57 17.17
CA LEU A 168 -60.78 24.25 16.00
C LEU A 168 -59.25 24.06 15.89
N GLY A 169 -58.56 23.94 17.03
CA GLY A 169 -57.14 23.63 17.07
C GLY A 169 -56.86 22.20 16.59
N ALA A 170 -57.64 21.23 17.05
CA ALA A 170 -57.53 19.83 16.62
C ALA A 170 -57.91 19.66 15.15
N LEU A 171 -58.93 20.35 14.65
CA LEU A 171 -59.30 20.38 13.23
C LEU A 171 -58.23 21.03 12.35
N ALA A 172 -57.59 22.12 12.80
CA ALA A 172 -56.46 22.72 12.09
C ALA A 172 -55.23 21.80 12.06
N MET A 173 -54.97 21.05 13.14
CA MET A 173 -53.91 20.05 13.19
C MET A 173 -54.23 18.83 12.31
N LEU A 174 -55.51 18.43 12.22
CA LEU A 174 -55.97 17.37 11.33
C LEU A 174 -55.91 17.81 9.87
N GLU A 175 -56.36 19.02 9.54
CA GLU A 175 -56.25 19.60 8.19
C GLU A 175 -54.78 19.73 7.76
N ASN A 176 -53.88 20.14 8.67
CA ASN A 176 -52.44 20.16 8.43
C ASN A 176 -51.86 18.74 8.26
N SER A 177 -52.35 17.76 9.02
CA SER A 177 -51.93 16.35 8.87
C SER A 177 -52.42 15.76 7.56
N VAL A 178 -53.64 16.08 7.13
CA VAL A 178 -54.21 15.70 5.83
C VAL A 178 -53.50 16.41 4.68
N LYS A 179 -53.13 17.69 4.81
CA LYS A 179 -52.26 18.41 3.84
C LYS A 179 -50.85 17.80 3.76
N ARG A 180 -50.29 17.32 4.89
CA ARG A 180 -49.01 16.58 4.93
C ARG A 180 -49.10 15.18 4.31
N LEU A 181 -50.26 14.55 4.29
CA LEU A 181 -50.48 13.21 3.74
C LEU A 181 -50.96 13.22 2.26
N ARG A 182 -51.62 14.30 1.81
CA ARG A 182 -52.13 14.45 0.42
C ARG A 182 -51.19 15.18 -0.56
N THR A 183 -50.04 15.66 -0.12
CA THR A 183 -49.02 16.21 -1.04
C THR A 183 -47.88 15.19 -1.19
N PRO A 184 -47.61 14.68 -2.41
CA PRO A 184 -46.38 13.94 -2.66
C PRO A 184 -45.23 14.91 -2.44
N ARG A 185 -44.57 14.86 -1.28
CA ARG A 185 -43.31 15.57 -1.08
C ARG A 185 -42.22 14.80 -1.83
N THR A 186 -42.07 15.09 -3.13
CA THR A 186 -40.73 15.38 -3.65
C THR A 186 -40.27 16.68 -3.00
N SER A 187 -39.82 16.61 -1.76
CA SER A 187 -38.99 17.69 -1.21
C SER A 187 -37.76 17.80 -2.12
N PRO A 188 -37.31 19.01 -2.51
CA PRO A 188 -35.97 19.17 -3.03
C PRO A 188 -35.04 18.53 -2.00
N GLY A 189 -34.18 17.61 -2.44
CA GLY A 189 -33.20 16.98 -1.55
C GLY A 189 -32.49 18.06 -0.72
N VAL A 190 -32.10 17.72 0.50
CA VAL A 190 -31.28 18.58 1.36
C VAL A 190 -30.21 19.24 0.49
N SER A 191 -30.37 20.54 0.16
CA SER A 191 -29.46 21.17 -0.77
C SER A 191 -28.15 21.38 -0.02
N LEU A 192 -27.16 20.56 -0.34
CA LEU A 192 -25.82 20.71 0.18
C LEU A 192 -25.39 22.17 -0.02
N ASN A 193 -24.86 22.77 1.04
CA ASN A 193 -24.33 24.12 0.88
C ASN A 193 -23.08 24.08 -0.01
N LYS A 194 -22.71 25.23 -0.59
CA LYS A 194 -21.59 25.30 -1.53
C LYS A 194 -20.29 24.71 -0.95
N ALA A 195 -20.00 24.96 0.33
CA ALA A 195 -18.81 24.43 0.98
C ALA A 195 -18.82 22.89 1.11
N GLN A 196 -19.99 22.29 1.35
CA GLN A 196 -20.16 20.83 1.39
C GLN A 196 -19.99 20.22 0.00
N ILE A 197 -20.54 20.86 -1.05
CA ILE A 197 -20.36 20.42 -2.43
C ILE A 197 -18.88 20.48 -2.82
N ASP A 198 -18.23 21.61 -2.57
CA ASP A 198 -16.82 21.82 -2.90
C ASP A 198 -15.93 20.80 -2.16
N SER A 199 -16.19 20.58 -0.86
CA SER A 199 -15.48 19.59 -0.05
C SER A 199 -15.69 18.14 -0.54
N ALA A 200 -16.92 17.76 -0.88
CA ALA A 200 -17.21 16.43 -1.42
C ALA A 200 -16.52 16.19 -2.77
N LEU A 201 -16.50 17.20 -3.65
CA LEU A 201 -15.77 17.12 -4.92
C LEU A 201 -14.25 17.06 -4.71
N ASP A 202 -13.72 17.77 -3.72
CA ASP A 202 -12.31 17.69 -3.37
C ASP A 202 -11.93 16.32 -2.83
N PHE A 203 -12.73 15.70 -1.96
CA PHE A 203 -12.50 14.32 -1.50
C PHE A 203 -12.57 13.32 -2.65
N LEU A 204 -13.52 13.47 -3.57
CA LEU A 204 -13.61 12.62 -4.75
C LEU A 204 -12.37 12.81 -5.66
N THR A 205 -11.90 14.05 -5.81
CA THR A 205 -10.70 14.38 -6.57
C THR A 205 -9.46 13.73 -5.95
N ASP A 206 -9.30 13.84 -4.63
CA ASP A 206 -8.21 13.23 -3.90
C ASP A 206 -8.27 11.71 -4.04
N TRP A 207 -9.42 11.08 -3.83
CA TRP A 207 -9.57 9.63 -4.00
C TRP A 207 -9.20 9.17 -5.42
N VAL A 208 -9.69 9.83 -6.47
CA VAL A 208 -9.40 9.45 -7.88
C VAL A 208 -7.91 9.57 -8.18
N PHE A 209 -7.25 10.64 -7.75
CA PHE A 209 -5.82 10.84 -8.03
C PHE A 209 -4.91 9.97 -7.16
N GLU A 210 -5.29 9.71 -5.91
CA GLU A 210 -4.58 8.80 -5.01
C GLU A 210 -4.70 7.34 -5.45
N SER A 211 -5.84 6.97 -6.04
CA SER A 211 -6.12 5.61 -6.53
C SER A 211 -5.25 5.19 -7.73
N SER A 212 -4.27 5.99 -8.16
CA SER A 212 -3.15 5.52 -8.98
C SER A 212 -3.53 4.88 -10.33
N GLY A 213 -4.67 5.29 -10.91
CA GLY A 213 -5.20 4.71 -12.15
C GLY A 213 -6.14 3.52 -11.97
N SER A 214 -6.31 2.98 -10.76
CA SER A 214 -7.32 1.94 -10.47
C SER A 214 -8.75 2.45 -10.67
N VAL A 215 -8.97 3.76 -10.55
CA VAL A 215 -10.20 4.43 -10.95
C VAL A 215 -9.93 5.22 -12.23
N SER A 216 -10.47 4.75 -13.36
CA SER A 216 -10.37 5.50 -14.61
C SER A 216 -11.18 6.80 -14.53
N ILE A 217 -10.62 7.89 -15.08
CA ILE A 217 -11.35 9.16 -15.23
C ILE A 217 -12.62 8.97 -16.10
N SER A 218 -12.62 8.00 -17.02
CA SER A 218 -13.82 7.67 -17.81
C SER A 218 -14.96 7.10 -16.95
N SER A 219 -14.65 6.43 -15.84
CA SER A 219 -15.66 5.91 -14.90
C SER A 219 -16.49 7.03 -14.26
N LEU A 220 -15.93 8.24 -14.14
CA LEU A 220 -16.65 9.42 -13.64
C LEU A 220 -17.74 9.90 -14.62
N GLU A 221 -17.67 9.51 -15.89
CA GLU A 221 -18.69 9.86 -16.88
C GLU A 221 -19.81 8.83 -17.00
N HIS A 222 -19.69 7.70 -16.31
CA HIS A 222 -20.64 6.59 -16.38
C HIS A 222 -22.06 7.06 -15.97
N PRO A 223 -23.12 6.74 -16.74
CA PRO A 223 -24.47 7.24 -16.49
C PRO A 223 -25.00 6.93 -15.08
N LYS A 224 -24.72 5.73 -14.55
CA LYS A 224 -25.13 5.37 -13.17
C LYS A 224 -24.40 6.20 -12.12
N PHE A 225 -23.15 6.57 -12.35
CA PHE A 225 -22.39 7.41 -11.42
C PHE A 225 -22.91 8.85 -11.44
N LYS A 226 -23.23 9.40 -12.63
CA LYS A 226 -23.90 10.70 -12.76
C LYS A 226 -25.28 10.72 -12.07
N ALA A 227 -26.05 9.64 -12.21
CA ALA A 227 -27.34 9.50 -11.52
C ALA A 227 -27.15 9.45 -10.00
N PHE A 228 -26.14 8.72 -9.52
CA PHE A 228 -25.76 8.70 -8.11
C PHE A 228 -25.39 10.09 -7.57
N LEU A 229 -24.51 10.84 -8.26
CA LEU A 229 -24.13 12.20 -7.86
C LEU A 229 -25.35 13.12 -7.78
N THR A 230 -26.23 13.06 -8.78
CA THR A 230 -27.49 13.82 -8.80
C THR A 230 -28.37 13.46 -7.61
N GLN A 231 -28.47 12.16 -7.27
CA GLN A 231 -29.27 11.68 -6.13
C GLN A 231 -28.72 12.17 -4.78
N VAL A 232 -27.40 12.30 -4.63
CA VAL A 232 -26.76 12.80 -3.40
C VAL A 232 -26.61 14.32 -3.35
N GLY A 233 -27.12 15.04 -4.36
CA GLY A 233 -27.09 16.51 -4.41
C GLY A 233 -25.77 17.11 -4.89
N LEU A 234 -24.93 16.34 -5.59
CA LEU A 234 -23.68 16.80 -6.20
C LEU A 234 -23.85 17.09 -7.70
N PRO A 235 -23.12 18.07 -8.24
CA PRO A 235 -23.16 18.39 -9.67
C PRO A 235 -22.56 17.26 -10.51
N SER A 236 -22.94 17.20 -11.79
CA SER A 236 -22.30 16.30 -12.75
C SER A 236 -20.84 16.70 -12.95
N ILE A 237 -19.99 15.68 -13.12
CA ILE A 237 -18.55 15.86 -13.24
C ILE A 237 -18.16 15.87 -14.72
N SER A 238 -17.24 16.77 -15.07
CA SER A 238 -16.59 16.78 -16.37
C SER A 238 -15.24 16.08 -16.28
N SER A 239 -15.02 15.03 -17.09
CA SER A 239 -13.70 14.38 -17.20
C SER A 239 -12.60 15.36 -17.59
N ARG A 240 -12.92 16.34 -18.44
CA ARG A 240 -12.00 17.39 -18.89
C ARG A 240 -11.59 18.32 -17.75
N ASP A 241 -12.51 18.61 -16.82
CA ASP A 241 -12.20 19.38 -15.61
C ASP A 241 -11.20 18.63 -14.72
N PHE A 242 -11.45 17.35 -14.48
CA PHE A 242 -10.58 16.46 -13.70
C PHE A 242 -9.20 16.30 -14.34
N ALA A 243 -9.14 15.90 -15.61
CA ALA A 243 -7.90 15.60 -16.31
C ALA A 243 -7.00 16.83 -16.54
N ARG A 244 -7.52 18.06 -16.42
CA ARG A 244 -6.78 19.30 -16.72
C ARG A 244 -6.70 20.25 -15.54
N PHE A 245 -7.83 20.81 -15.10
CA PHE A 245 -7.82 21.91 -14.13
C PHE A 245 -7.58 21.41 -12.71
N ARG A 246 -8.36 20.42 -12.26
CA ARG A 246 -8.21 19.84 -10.91
C ARG A 246 -6.87 19.13 -10.76
N LEU A 247 -6.47 18.34 -11.75
CA LEU A 247 -5.17 17.68 -11.76
C LEU A 247 -4.02 18.69 -11.66
N ASN A 248 -4.04 19.76 -12.45
CA ASN A 248 -2.98 20.77 -12.39
C ASN A 248 -2.98 21.53 -11.06
N SER A 249 -4.16 21.88 -10.53
CA SER A 249 -4.28 22.54 -9.22
C SER A 249 -3.71 21.68 -8.10
N LYS A 250 -4.18 20.43 -7.96
CA LYS A 250 -3.71 19.48 -6.95
C LYS A 250 -2.22 19.17 -7.10
N TYR A 251 -1.72 19.05 -8.34
CA TYR A 251 -0.30 18.88 -8.60
C TYR A 251 0.53 20.08 -8.13
N GLN A 252 0.12 21.31 -8.43
CA GLN A 252 0.87 22.50 -7.99
C GLN A 252 0.85 22.65 -6.46
N MET A 253 -0.30 22.40 -5.83
CA MET A 253 -0.39 22.37 -4.36
C MET A 253 0.54 21.32 -3.76
N ALA A 254 0.56 20.11 -4.34
CA ALA A 254 1.41 19.04 -3.85
C ALA A 254 2.90 19.30 -4.08
N LYS A 255 3.24 19.90 -5.23
CA LYS A 255 4.60 20.29 -5.55
C LYS A 255 5.10 21.39 -4.61
N ALA A 256 4.25 22.36 -4.28
CA ALA A 256 4.58 23.43 -3.34
C ALA A 256 4.83 22.89 -1.93
N ASP A 257 3.99 21.98 -1.43
CA ASP A 257 4.19 21.33 -0.12
C ASP A 257 5.53 20.56 -0.05
N VAL A 258 5.83 19.76 -1.08
CA VAL A 258 7.11 19.03 -1.18
C VAL A 258 8.28 20.02 -1.23
N HIS A 259 8.16 21.12 -1.97
CA HIS A 259 9.21 22.13 -2.05
C HIS A 259 9.48 22.83 -0.71
N LEU A 260 8.44 23.13 0.07
CA LEU A 260 8.59 23.67 1.42
C LEU A 260 9.35 22.70 2.33
N LYS A 261 8.96 21.42 2.34
CA LYS A 261 9.64 20.38 3.13
C LYS A 261 11.12 20.21 2.75
N ILE A 262 11.45 20.29 1.46
CA ILE A 262 12.83 20.24 0.97
C ILE A 262 13.62 21.47 1.44
N THR A 263 13.02 22.66 1.36
CA THR A 263 13.68 23.93 1.71
C THR A 263 14.06 23.94 3.19
N ASP A 264 13.16 23.48 4.05
CA ASP A 264 13.34 23.39 5.50
C ASP A 264 14.32 22.29 5.93
N THR A 265 14.63 21.34 5.04
CA THR A 265 15.53 20.23 5.34
C THR A 265 17.00 20.65 5.23
N MET A 266 17.81 20.20 6.19
CA MET A 266 19.26 20.46 6.23
C MET A 266 20.01 19.72 5.11
N PHE A 267 19.73 18.43 4.93
CA PHE A 267 20.31 17.60 3.88
C PHE A 267 19.39 16.41 3.56
N PHE A 268 19.55 15.80 2.40
CA PHE A 268 18.75 14.67 1.93
C PHE A 268 19.58 13.71 1.07
N GLN A 269 19.05 12.51 0.85
CA GLN A 269 19.57 11.53 -0.09
C GLN A 269 18.60 11.37 -1.26
N ILE A 270 19.10 11.23 -2.48
CA ILE A 270 18.28 10.87 -3.64
C ILE A 270 18.21 9.35 -3.77
N ALA A 271 17.01 8.80 -3.95
CA ALA A 271 16.80 7.42 -4.35
C ALA A 271 16.23 7.39 -5.77
N SER A 272 16.93 6.72 -6.68
CA SER A 272 16.60 6.64 -8.10
C SER A 272 16.38 5.19 -8.53
N ASN A 273 15.18 4.88 -9.00
CA ASN A 273 14.76 3.51 -9.31
C ASN A 273 14.16 3.41 -10.72
N GLY A 274 14.26 2.22 -11.33
CA GLY A 274 13.70 1.95 -12.65
C GLY A 274 14.71 2.12 -13.79
N TRP A 275 16.02 2.05 -13.52
CA TRP A 275 17.03 2.11 -14.59
C TRP A 275 17.28 0.74 -15.25
N LYS A 276 16.91 -0.36 -14.57
CA LYS A 276 16.91 -1.71 -15.16
C LYS A 276 15.59 -1.98 -15.88
N THR A 277 15.69 -2.36 -17.15
CA THR A 277 14.55 -2.72 -18.00
C THR A 277 14.23 -4.20 -17.81
N HIS A 278 12.98 -4.54 -17.46
CA HIS A 278 12.56 -5.94 -17.36
C HIS A 278 12.23 -6.55 -18.75
N ASN A 279 11.70 -5.77 -19.69
CA ASN A 279 11.43 -6.19 -21.07
C ASN A 279 11.95 -5.17 -22.08
N GLN A 280 12.52 -5.63 -23.20
CA GLN A 280 13.08 -4.76 -24.25
C GLN A 280 12.01 -3.95 -25.01
N GLU A 281 10.74 -4.33 -24.89
CA GLU A 281 9.62 -3.73 -25.65
C GLU A 281 8.88 -2.60 -24.91
N HIS A 282 9.21 -2.34 -23.63
CA HIS A 282 8.46 -1.40 -22.80
C HIS A 282 9.24 -0.11 -22.49
N LYS A 283 8.52 1.03 -22.53
CA LYS A 283 9.05 2.32 -22.06
C LYS A 283 9.39 2.21 -20.58
N THR A 284 10.62 2.56 -20.24
CA THR A 284 11.15 2.49 -18.88
C THR A 284 10.76 3.74 -18.09
N MET A 285 10.21 3.55 -16.89
CA MET A 285 9.84 4.63 -15.99
C MET A 285 10.88 4.76 -14.88
N ILE A 286 11.55 5.91 -14.81
CA ILE A 286 12.50 6.19 -13.72
C ILE A 286 11.82 7.07 -12.70
N HIS A 287 11.88 6.63 -11.45
CA HIS A 287 11.36 7.33 -10.30
C HIS A 287 12.50 7.96 -9.51
N MET A 288 12.30 9.21 -9.09
CA MET A 288 13.21 9.91 -8.20
C MET A 288 12.47 10.31 -6.94
N THR A 289 13.02 9.86 -5.81
CA THR A 289 12.51 10.11 -4.46
C THR A 289 13.62 10.70 -3.61
N LEU A 290 13.25 11.45 -2.57
CA LEU A 290 14.17 12.07 -1.63
C LEU A 290 13.94 11.46 -0.25
N ASN A 291 15.00 10.94 0.37
CA ASN A 291 14.95 10.49 1.76
C ASN A 291 15.44 11.62 2.66
N LEU A 292 14.62 11.97 3.63
CA LEU A 292 14.92 12.99 4.62
C LEU A 292 15.44 12.35 5.92
N PRO A 293 16.22 13.09 6.72
CA PRO A 293 16.88 12.50 7.88
C PRO A 293 15.95 12.15 9.05
N ASN A 294 14.70 12.63 9.02
CA ASN A 294 13.64 12.26 9.96
C ASN A 294 12.93 10.95 9.56
N GLY A 295 13.45 10.23 8.57
CA GLY A 295 12.88 8.99 8.03
C GLY A 295 11.76 9.19 7.00
N THR A 296 11.33 10.42 6.74
CA THR A 296 10.29 10.70 5.73
C THR A 296 10.86 10.61 4.32
N SER A 297 10.11 10.01 3.40
CA SER A 297 10.45 10.03 1.96
C SER A 297 9.49 10.89 1.16
N LEU A 298 10.02 11.67 0.22
CA LEU A 298 9.27 12.58 -0.65
C LEU A 298 9.41 12.18 -2.12
N TYR A 299 8.31 12.19 -2.87
CA TYR A 299 8.36 11.99 -4.31
C TYR A 299 8.81 13.25 -5.04
N ARG A 300 9.76 13.14 -5.97
CA ARG A 300 10.29 14.30 -6.71
C ARG A 300 9.82 14.36 -8.15
N LYS A 301 10.19 13.36 -8.97
CA LYS A 301 9.85 13.36 -10.39
C LYS A 301 9.90 11.97 -11.02
N THR A 302 9.22 11.85 -12.14
CA THR A 302 9.23 10.68 -13.02
C THR A 302 9.82 11.06 -14.38
N LEU A 303 10.70 10.21 -14.91
CA LEU A 303 11.20 10.30 -16.27
C LEU A 303 10.71 9.09 -17.07
N PHE A 304 10.44 9.31 -18.36
CA PHE A 304 10.07 8.23 -19.28
C PHE A 304 11.16 8.10 -20.32
N LEU A 305 11.68 6.90 -20.47
CA LEU A 305 12.70 6.58 -21.46
C LEU A 305 12.18 5.49 -22.40
N SER A 306 12.47 5.65 -23.69
CA SER A 306 12.05 4.68 -24.72
C SER A 306 13.06 3.56 -24.93
N CYS A 307 14.27 3.67 -24.35
CA CYS A 307 15.34 2.70 -24.54
C CYS A 307 16.34 2.69 -23.36
N SER A 308 17.17 1.66 -23.32
CA SER A 308 18.33 1.59 -22.41
C SER A 308 19.26 2.79 -22.66
N VAL A 309 19.64 3.48 -21.59
CA VAL A 309 20.43 4.71 -21.65
C VAL A 309 21.90 4.50 -21.25
N PRO A 310 22.84 5.24 -21.87
CA PRO A 310 24.25 5.23 -21.48
C PRO A 310 24.48 5.74 -20.05
N CYS A 311 25.60 5.32 -19.45
CA CYS A 311 26.03 5.77 -18.12
C CYS A 311 26.18 7.30 -18.00
N SER A 312 26.63 7.97 -19.07
CA SER A 312 26.80 9.42 -19.11
C SER A 312 25.47 10.18 -19.04
N PHE A 313 24.43 9.64 -19.67
CA PHE A 313 23.09 10.21 -19.60
C PHE A 313 22.51 10.08 -18.19
N ALA A 314 22.69 8.93 -17.54
CA ALA A 314 22.28 8.76 -16.15
C ALA A 314 23.02 9.71 -15.21
N GLU A 315 24.32 9.94 -15.45
CA GLU A 315 25.14 10.89 -14.70
C GLU A 315 24.58 12.32 -14.80
N GLU A 316 24.33 12.79 -16.03
CA GLU A 316 23.76 14.10 -16.31
C GLU A 316 22.40 14.27 -15.65
N VAL A 317 21.51 13.29 -15.80
CA VAL A 317 20.15 13.32 -15.23
C VAL A 317 20.16 13.36 -13.69
N LEU A 318 21.02 12.57 -13.06
CA LEU A 318 21.16 12.57 -11.60
C LEU A 318 21.70 13.92 -11.12
N TRP A 319 22.73 14.45 -11.77
CA TRP A 319 23.34 15.72 -11.39
C TRP A 319 22.44 16.93 -11.66
N GLU A 320 21.72 16.94 -12.79
CA GLU A 320 20.69 17.94 -13.10
C GLU A 320 19.63 17.95 -11.99
N THR A 321 19.22 16.77 -11.51
CA THR A 321 18.25 16.64 -10.43
C THR A 321 18.78 17.20 -9.11
N VAL A 322 20.04 16.92 -8.76
CA VAL A 322 20.69 17.53 -7.59
C VAL A 322 20.69 19.05 -7.70
N SER A 323 21.10 19.57 -8.86
CA SER A 323 21.18 21.01 -9.13
C SER A 323 19.81 21.69 -9.09
N GLU A 324 18.78 21.04 -9.66
CA GLU A 324 17.39 21.53 -9.67
C GLU A 324 16.82 21.66 -8.25
N ILE A 325 17.16 20.72 -7.36
CA ILE A 325 16.64 20.70 -5.98
C ILE A 325 17.44 21.64 -5.07
N CYS A 326 18.76 21.62 -5.19
CA CYS A 326 19.66 22.32 -4.27
C CYS A 326 19.89 23.79 -4.66
N GLY A 327 19.65 24.15 -5.92
CA GLY A 327 20.01 25.46 -6.46
C GLY A 327 21.51 25.72 -6.26
N SER A 328 21.85 26.71 -5.45
CA SER A 328 23.23 27.08 -5.15
C SER A 328 23.92 26.21 -4.08
N THR A 329 23.18 25.45 -3.26
CA THR A 329 23.73 24.72 -2.10
C THR A 329 23.74 23.21 -2.36
N THR A 330 24.54 22.76 -3.33
CA THR A 330 24.60 21.34 -3.77
C THR A 330 24.99 20.35 -2.66
N GLU A 331 25.68 20.81 -1.62
CA GLU A 331 26.04 20.02 -0.43
C GLU A 331 24.84 19.57 0.42
N LYS A 332 23.63 20.09 0.16
CA LYS A 332 22.39 19.56 0.76
C LYS A 332 22.12 18.13 0.30
N CYS A 333 22.52 17.75 -0.91
CA CYS A 333 22.49 16.35 -1.34
C CYS A 333 23.73 15.66 -0.78
N VAL A 334 23.54 14.65 0.06
CA VAL A 334 24.66 13.92 0.71
C VAL A 334 24.89 12.53 0.12
N GLY A 335 24.04 12.09 -0.81
CA GLY A 335 24.21 10.79 -1.45
C GLY A 335 23.10 10.42 -2.42
N ILE A 336 23.40 9.44 -3.28
CA ILE A 336 22.48 8.92 -4.29
C ILE A 336 22.46 7.39 -4.18
N VAL A 337 21.30 6.77 -4.03
CA VAL A 337 21.13 5.31 -4.16
C VAL A 337 20.40 4.98 -5.46
N ALA A 338 20.96 4.06 -6.26
CA ALA A 338 20.38 3.67 -7.54
C ALA A 338 20.39 2.14 -7.78
N ASP A 339 19.39 1.64 -8.52
CA ASP A 339 19.23 0.23 -8.92
C ASP A 339 20.14 -0.21 -10.08
N LYS A 340 20.92 0.71 -10.66
CA LYS A 340 21.85 0.43 -11.75
C LYS A 340 23.08 1.33 -11.66
N PHE A 341 24.04 1.05 -12.52
CA PHE A 341 25.25 1.85 -12.76
C PHE A 341 26.23 1.91 -11.59
N GLU A 342 26.17 0.87 -10.73
CA GLU A 342 26.93 0.67 -9.50
C GLU A 342 28.37 1.21 -9.57
N GLY A 343 29.19 0.71 -10.51
CA GLY A 343 30.63 0.96 -10.49
C GLY A 343 31.14 2.11 -11.35
N LYS A 344 30.33 2.66 -12.27
CA LYS A 344 30.80 3.70 -13.23
C LYS A 344 30.17 5.05 -12.95
N THR A 345 28.86 5.19 -13.11
CA THR A 345 28.18 6.48 -12.94
C THR A 345 28.22 6.96 -11.50
N LEU A 346 27.86 6.11 -10.53
CA LEU A 346 27.81 6.50 -9.12
C LEU A 346 29.19 6.87 -8.59
N LYS A 347 30.21 6.10 -8.96
CA LYS A 347 31.61 6.35 -8.60
C LYS A 347 32.14 7.64 -9.25
N ASN A 348 31.89 7.85 -10.54
CA ASN A 348 32.28 9.09 -11.23
C ASN A 348 31.70 10.34 -10.55
N LEU A 349 30.45 10.27 -10.09
CA LEU A 349 29.80 11.37 -9.35
C LEU A 349 30.46 11.61 -8.00
N GLU A 350 30.86 10.56 -7.27
CA GLU A 350 31.61 10.73 -6.02
C GLU A 350 33.01 11.30 -6.24
N ASP A 351 33.70 10.87 -7.29
CA ASP A 351 35.03 11.35 -7.63
C ASP A 351 34.99 12.86 -7.98
N GLN A 352 33.91 13.32 -8.64
CA GLN A 352 33.66 14.74 -8.93
C GLN A 352 33.16 15.54 -7.72
N HIS A 353 32.42 14.89 -6.82
CA HIS A 353 31.78 15.52 -5.67
C HIS A 353 32.07 14.72 -4.38
N PRO A 354 33.23 14.94 -3.74
CA PRO A 354 33.74 14.08 -2.66
C PRO A 354 32.87 13.98 -1.41
N TRP A 355 31.94 14.90 -1.20
CA TRP A 355 31.00 14.88 -0.08
C TRP A 355 29.83 13.91 -0.28
N LEU A 356 29.61 13.42 -1.51
CA LEU A 356 28.56 12.46 -1.82
C LEU A 356 28.93 11.05 -1.38
N VAL A 357 27.91 10.32 -0.93
CA VAL A 357 27.95 8.87 -0.68
C VAL A 357 26.92 8.21 -1.56
N ASN A 358 27.36 7.69 -2.69
CA ASN A 358 26.54 7.05 -3.70
C ASN A 358 26.60 5.52 -3.55
N LEU A 359 25.45 4.88 -3.67
CA LEU A 359 25.28 3.49 -3.24
C LEU A 359 24.55 2.68 -4.30
N PRO A 360 25.00 1.46 -4.60
CA PRO A 360 24.19 0.51 -5.32
C PRO A 360 23.05 0.01 -4.43
N CYS A 361 21.87 -0.16 -5.03
CA CYS A 361 20.68 -0.63 -4.34
C CYS A 361 20.83 -2.09 -3.89
N GLN A 362 20.68 -2.35 -2.58
CA GLN A 362 20.80 -3.70 -2.02
C GLN A 362 19.68 -4.63 -2.46
N PHE A 363 18.47 -4.12 -2.68
CA PHE A 363 17.39 -4.91 -3.26
C PHE A 363 17.81 -5.48 -4.63
N GLN A 364 18.45 -4.65 -5.45
CA GLN A 364 18.93 -5.11 -6.75
C GLN A 364 20.12 -6.05 -6.63
N ALA A 365 21.05 -5.80 -5.70
CA ALA A 365 22.19 -6.67 -5.46
C ALA A 365 21.78 -8.12 -5.14
N PHE A 366 20.72 -8.30 -4.35
CA PHE A 366 20.19 -9.61 -3.99
C PHE A 366 19.45 -10.27 -5.17
N ASN A 367 18.71 -9.50 -5.96
CA ASN A 367 18.10 -10.02 -7.20
C ASN A 367 19.15 -10.41 -8.25
N ASP A 368 20.24 -9.66 -8.36
CA ASP A 368 21.36 -9.99 -9.25
C ASP A 368 22.13 -11.22 -8.77
N LEU A 369 22.20 -11.45 -7.46
CA LEU A 369 22.81 -12.66 -6.91
C LEU A 369 22.07 -13.94 -7.37
N VAL A 370 20.74 -13.88 -7.54
CA VAL A 370 19.97 -14.99 -8.15
C VAL A 370 20.45 -15.27 -9.56
N LYS A 371 20.73 -14.22 -10.36
CA LYS A 371 21.28 -14.37 -11.71
C LYS A 371 22.67 -14.99 -11.65
N ASP A 372 23.52 -14.55 -10.72
CA ASP A 372 24.85 -15.15 -10.54
C ASP A 372 24.77 -16.63 -10.21
N PHE A 373 23.81 -17.05 -9.38
CA PHE A 373 23.58 -18.46 -9.10
C PHE A 373 23.14 -19.23 -10.34
N ILE A 374 22.20 -18.70 -11.12
CA ILE A 374 21.74 -19.31 -12.38
C ILE A 374 22.91 -19.51 -13.36
N THR A 375 23.77 -18.50 -13.51
CA THR A 375 24.87 -18.52 -14.47
C THR A 375 26.04 -19.38 -14.02
N ASN A 376 26.41 -19.32 -12.73
CA ASN A 376 27.67 -19.89 -12.23
C ASN A 376 27.52 -21.23 -11.53
N LEU A 377 26.32 -21.63 -11.06
CA LEU A 377 26.11 -22.93 -10.43
C LEU A 377 25.72 -24.01 -11.44
N PRO A 378 26.50 -25.11 -11.56
CA PRO A 378 26.14 -26.22 -12.45
C PRO A 378 24.78 -26.84 -12.15
N LEU A 379 24.39 -26.85 -10.87
CA LEU A 379 23.08 -27.35 -10.42
C LEU A 379 21.92 -26.65 -11.14
N PHE A 380 21.98 -25.31 -11.27
CA PHE A 380 20.92 -24.54 -11.91
C PHE A 380 20.79 -24.89 -13.38
N LYS A 381 21.91 -25.07 -14.10
CA LYS A 381 21.90 -25.49 -15.51
C LYS A 381 21.27 -26.88 -15.67
N LYS A 382 21.67 -27.83 -14.83
CA LYS A 382 21.14 -29.21 -14.84
C LYS A 382 19.63 -29.23 -14.57
N VAL A 383 19.19 -28.59 -13.47
CA VAL A 383 17.77 -28.53 -13.10
C VAL A 383 16.95 -27.84 -14.18
N THR A 384 17.43 -26.71 -14.71
CA THR A 384 16.77 -25.98 -15.78
C THR A 384 16.52 -26.86 -17.01
N GLN A 385 17.53 -27.62 -17.45
CA GLN A 385 17.42 -28.50 -18.61
C GLN A 385 16.44 -29.66 -18.35
N ASN A 386 16.52 -30.30 -17.18
CA ASN A 386 15.64 -31.41 -16.84
C ASN A 386 14.18 -30.94 -16.68
N CYS A 387 13.95 -29.81 -15.99
CA CYS A 387 12.62 -29.21 -15.86
C CYS A 387 12.04 -28.81 -17.21
N LYS A 388 12.84 -28.22 -18.12
CA LYS A 388 12.40 -27.93 -19.50
C LYS A 388 11.94 -29.20 -20.24
N ARG A 389 12.68 -30.31 -20.13
CA ARG A 389 12.30 -31.59 -20.76
C ARG A 389 10.99 -32.14 -20.20
N VAL A 390 10.84 -32.16 -18.88
CA VAL A 390 9.60 -32.58 -18.20
C VAL A 390 8.43 -31.70 -18.64
N ALA A 391 8.61 -30.37 -18.60
CA ALA A 391 7.59 -29.42 -19.01
C ALA A 391 7.17 -29.59 -20.47
N GLN A 392 8.14 -29.72 -21.40
CA GLN A 392 7.86 -29.96 -22.82
C GLN A 392 7.05 -31.23 -23.05
N PHE A 393 7.42 -32.32 -22.39
CA PHE A 393 6.72 -33.60 -22.54
C PHE A 393 5.26 -33.52 -22.07
N PHE A 394 5.02 -32.98 -20.86
CA PHE A 394 3.65 -32.84 -20.34
C PHE A 394 2.82 -31.76 -21.05
N ASN A 395 3.45 -30.67 -21.50
CA ASN A 395 2.76 -29.55 -22.13
C ASN A 395 2.47 -29.76 -23.61
N PHE A 396 3.23 -30.56 -24.35
CA PHE A 396 3.07 -30.68 -25.80
C PHE A 396 2.49 -32.02 -26.25
N GLU A 397 2.77 -33.12 -25.56
CA GLU A 397 2.21 -34.41 -25.94
C GLU A 397 0.72 -34.53 -25.58
N SER A 398 -0.15 -34.55 -26.59
CA SER A 398 -1.60 -34.38 -26.39
C SER A 398 -2.24 -35.46 -25.51
N ASN A 399 -1.82 -36.73 -25.65
CA ASN A 399 -2.32 -37.84 -24.85
C ASN A 399 -1.80 -37.77 -23.41
N ILE A 400 -0.51 -37.48 -23.25
CA ILE A 400 0.13 -37.34 -21.94
C ILE A 400 -0.45 -36.15 -21.17
N ARG A 401 -0.66 -35.02 -21.85
CA ARG A 401 -1.28 -33.82 -21.27
C ARG A 401 -2.67 -34.11 -20.71
N LYS A 402 -3.48 -34.89 -21.42
CA LYS A 402 -4.80 -35.31 -20.94
C LYS A 402 -4.71 -36.17 -19.68
N ILE A 403 -3.77 -37.12 -19.63
CA ILE A 403 -3.51 -37.94 -18.44
C ILE A 403 -3.06 -37.06 -17.28
N PHE A 404 -2.11 -36.16 -17.53
CA PHE A 404 -1.58 -35.25 -16.53
C PHE A 404 -2.63 -34.30 -15.96
N HIS A 405 -3.44 -33.65 -16.79
CA HIS A 405 -4.53 -32.79 -16.32
C HIS A 405 -5.59 -33.54 -15.51
N ARG A 406 -5.86 -34.81 -15.84
CA ARG A 406 -6.74 -35.67 -15.05
C ARG A 406 -6.22 -35.80 -13.61
N TYR A 407 -4.93 -36.09 -13.44
CA TYR A 407 -4.32 -36.25 -12.13
C TYR A 407 -4.03 -34.92 -11.42
N GLN A 408 -3.72 -33.84 -12.14
CA GLN A 408 -3.65 -32.49 -11.56
C GLN A 408 -5.01 -32.08 -10.98
N LEU A 409 -6.10 -32.32 -11.69
CA LEU A 409 -7.44 -32.00 -11.16
C LEU A 409 -7.76 -32.83 -9.91
N GLN A 410 -7.32 -34.09 -9.87
CA GLN A 410 -7.52 -34.97 -8.72
C GLN A 410 -6.70 -34.55 -7.49
N GLU A 411 -5.40 -34.28 -7.66
CA GLU A 411 -4.47 -34.06 -6.53
C GLU A 411 -4.31 -32.57 -6.16
N CYS A 412 -4.37 -31.68 -7.15
CA CYS A 412 -4.10 -30.25 -7.00
C CYS A 412 -5.38 -29.39 -7.07
N GLY A 413 -6.50 -29.93 -7.57
CA GLY A 413 -7.78 -29.22 -7.68
C GLY A 413 -7.87 -28.20 -8.83
N TYR A 414 -6.87 -28.16 -9.70
CA TYR A 414 -6.82 -27.28 -10.87
C TYR A 414 -6.16 -27.98 -12.06
N THR A 415 -6.26 -27.39 -13.26
CA THR A 415 -5.54 -27.85 -14.45
C THR A 415 -4.78 -26.69 -15.07
N ARG A 416 -3.45 -26.82 -15.21
CA ARG A 416 -2.59 -25.76 -15.72
C ARG A 416 -1.39 -26.34 -16.47
N LEU A 417 -0.96 -25.66 -17.53
CA LEU A 417 0.30 -25.94 -18.21
C LEU A 417 1.49 -25.49 -17.35
N ILE A 418 2.56 -26.27 -17.38
CA ILE A 418 3.80 -25.93 -16.69
C ILE A 418 4.42 -24.71 -17.37
N SER A 419 4.80 -23.70 -16.59
CA SER A 419 5.38 -22.47 -17.13
C SER A 419 6.69 -22.75 -17.84
N MET A 420 6.91 -22.13 -19.00
CA MET A 420 8.16 -22.24 -19.77
C MET A 420 8.59 -20.87 -20.27
N GLY A 421 9.90 -20.66 -20.38
CA GLY A 421 10.46 -19.48 -21.05
C GLY A 421 10.26 -19.53 -22.56
N THR A 422 10.30 -18.36 -23.20
CA THR A 422 10.20 -18.27 -24.65
C THR A 422 11.40 -18.97 -25.31
N PRO A 423 11.19 -19.68 -26.43
CA PRO A 423 12.25 -20.43 -27.10
C PRO A 423 13.35 -19.56 -27.73
N GLU A 424 13.14 -18.24 -27.80
CA GLU A 424 14.02 -17.29 -28.49
C GLU A 424 15.22 -16.83 -27.65
N THR A 425 15.25 -17.10 -26.34
CA THR A 425 16.36 -16.73 -25.45
C THR A 425 17.07 -17.96 -24.88
N GLU A 426 18.39 -18.02 -25.06
CA GLU A 426 19.24 -19.09 -24.49
C GLU A 426 19.26 -19.04 -22.95
N GLU A 427 19.10 -17.85 -22.36
CA GLU A 427 19.04 -17.62 -20.92
C GLU A 427 17.60 -17.55 -20.41
N ILE A 428 17.24 -18.38 -19.42
CA ILE A 428 15.95 -18.28 -18.75
C ILE A 428 16.02 -17.16 -17.70
N GLU A 429 15.04 -16.26 -17.71
CA GLU A 429 14.86 -15.27 -16.65
C GLU A 429 14.58 -15.94 -15.29
N ALA A 430 15.19 -15.43 -14.23
CA ALA A 430 15.06 -15.99 -12.87
C ALA A 430 13.60 -16.21 -12.43
N MET A 431 12.70 -15.30 -12.79
CA MET A 431 11.27 -15.41 -12.47
C MET A 431 10.58 -16.55 -13.21
N THR A 432 10.89 -16.71 -14.49
CA THR A 432 10.38 -17.83 -15.30
C THR A 432 10.91 -19.17 -14.80
N LEU A 433 12.20 -19.25 -14.44
CA LEU A 433 12.78 -20.45 -13.86
C LEU A 433 12.09 -20.80 -12.54
N PHE A 434 11.90 -19.79 -11.67
CA PHE A 434 11.21 -19.98 -10.40
C PHE A 434 9.81 -20.56 -10.60
N GLN A 435 9.01 -19.97 -11.49
CA GLN A 435 7.66 -20.44 -11.77
C GLN A 435 7.63 -21.85 -12.37
N MET A 436 8.54 -22.16 -13.30
CA MET A 436 8.63 -23.51 -13.89
C MET A 436 8.95 -24.57 -12.83
N VAL A 437 9.90 -24.28 -11.95
CA VAL A 437 10.30 -25.19 -10.86
C VAL A 437 9.17 -25.33 -9.84
N ASP A 438 8.49 -24.24 -9.50
CA ASP A 438 7.35 -24.22 -8.58
C ASP A 438 6.18 -25.06 -9.14
N ASP A 439 5.80 -24.85 -10.41
CA ASP A 439 4.75 -25.62 -11.10
C ASP A 439 5.06 -27.13 -11.10
N ILE A 440 6.32 -27.51 -11.31
CA ILE A 440 6.78 -28.91 -11.29
C ILE A 440 6.67 -29.51 -9.89
N LEU A 441 7.06 -28.76 -8.85
CA LEU A 441 6.97 -29.22 -7.47
C LEU A 441 5.51 -29.34 -7.00
N GLU A 442 4.65 -28.37 -7.32
CA GLU A 442 3.22 -28.42 -7.01
C GLU A 442 2.52 -29.58 -7.72
N SER A 443 2.92 -29.87 -8.96
CA SER A 443 2.34 -30.96 -9.76
C SER A 443 3.04 -32.31 -9.54
N ALA A 444 3.98 -32.43 -8.60
CA ALA A 444 4.75 -33.65 -8.39
C ALA A 444 3.88 -34.90 -8.14
N PRO A 445 2.84 -34.87 -7.26
CA PRO A 445 1.96 -36.03 -7.06
C PRO A 445 1.24 -36.46 -8.34
N ALA A 446 0.74 -35.48 -9.11
CA ALA A 446 0.07 -35.73 -10.38
C ALA A 446 1.01 -36.36 -11.42
N MET A 447 2.28 -35.93 -11.48
CA MET A 447 3.28 -36.54 -12.37
C MET A 447 3.61 -37.98 -11.97
N GLN A 448 3.71 -38.27 -10.67
CA GLN A 448 3.94 -39.63 -10.18
C GLN A 448 2.79 -40.56 -10.53
N LEU A 449 1.54 -40.11 -10.39
CA LEU A 449 0.36 -40.88 -10.79
C LEU A 449 0.25 -41.05 -12.31
N ALA A 450 0.50 -39.98 -13.07
CA ALA A 450 0.49 -40.02 -14.52
C ALA A 450 1.50 -41.06 -15.07
N ARG A 451 2.69 -41.15 -14.46
CA ARG A 451 3.70 -42.15 -14.78
C ARG A 451 3.23 -43.60 -14.57
N LEU A 452 2.31 -43.83 -13.64
CA LEU A 452 1.76 -45.15 -13.32
C LEU A 452 0.57 -45.54 -14.21
N ASP A 453 -0.03 -44.59 -14.96
CA ASP A 453 -1.15 -44.84 -15.87
C ASP A 453 -0.72 -45.76 -17.03
N GLU A 454 -1.55 -46.76 -17.35
CA GLU A 454 -1.24 -47.74 -18.38
C GLU A 454 -1.08 -47.10 -19.78
N ALA A 455 -1.81 -46.02 -20.08
CA ALA A 455 -1.67 -45.30 -21.34
C ALA A 455 -0.33 -44.55 -21.41
N TYR A 456 0.18 -44.06 -20.27
CA TYR A 456 1.52 -43.46 -20.20
C TYR A 456 2.61 -44.52 -20.38
N LYS A 457 2.46 -45.67 -19.71
CA LYS A 457 3.42 -46.80 -19.83
C LYS A 457 3.55 -47.26 -21.27
N MET A 458 2.43 -47.43 -21.98
CA MET A 458 2.42 -47.79 -23.41
C MET A 458 3.25 -46.80 -24.25
N THR A 459 3.05 -45.49 -24.07
CA THR A 459 3.85 -44.45 -24.76
C THR A 459 5.33 -44.50 -24.39
N SER A 460 5.69 -44.88 -23.16
CA SER A 460 7.10 -45.02 -22.73
C SER A 460 7.79 -46.32 -23.20
N MET A 461 7.00 -47.33 -23.56
CA MET A 461 7.47 -48.64 -24.06
C MET A 461 7.62 -48.66 -25.58
N GLU A 462 6.88 -47.80 -26.29
CA GLU A 462 7.15 -47.48 -27.70
C GLU A 462 8.54 -46.83 -27.84
N GLU A 463 9.14 -46.84 -29.04
CA GLU A 463 10.53 -46.39 -29.30
C GLU A 463 10.80 -44.89 -29.00
N ASP A 464 9.93 -44.19 -28.28
CA ASP A 464 10.14 -42.82 -27.84
C ASP A 464 11.15 -42.74 -26.69
N SER A 465 12.39 -42.40 -27.05
CA SER A 465 13.47 -42.14 -26.09
C SER A 465 13.13 -41.06 -25.06
N ILE A 466 12.28 -40.08 -25.39
CA ILE A 466 11.97 -38.93 -24.54
C ILE A 466 11.05 -39.34 -23.39
N ALA A 467 10.00 -40.12 -23.68
CA ALA A 467 9.05 -40.60 -22.69
C ALA A 467 9.74 -41.46 -21.61
N ARG A 468 10.71 -42.30 -22.01
CA ARG A 468 11.49 -43.13 -21.08
C ARG A 468 12.41 -42.31 -20.18
N ASP A 469 13.11 -41.34 -20.76
CA ASP A 469 14.00 -40.45 -20.01
C ASP A 469 13.24 -39.59 -19.00
N VAL A 470 12.08 -39.06 -19.38
CA VAL A 470 11.20 -38.29 -18.48
C VAL A 470 10.65 -39.17 -17.37
N SER A 471 10.21 -40.40 -17.67
CA SER A 471 9.76 -41.37 -16.65
C SER A 471 10.87 -41.71 -15.64
N ASN A 472 12.11 -41.85 -16.12
CA ASN A 472 13.27 -42.08 -15.25
C ASN A 472 13.55 -40.86 -14.36
N LEU A 473 13.51 -39.65 -14.90
CA LEU A 473 13.68 -38.41 -14.14
C LEU A 473 12.62 -38.26 -13.04
N ILE A 474 11.34 -38.47 -13.37
CA ILE A 474 10.23 -38.42 -12.41
C ILE A 474 10.41 -39.49 -11.32
N GLY A 475 10.93 -40.67 -11.66
CA GLY A 475 11.23 -41.73 -10.69
C GLY A 475 12.45 -41.50 -9.82
N ASP A 476 13.31 -40.53 -10.16
CA ASP A 476 14.57 -40.30 -9.48
C ASP A 476 14.42 -39.34 -8.30
N SER A 477 14.64 -39.86 -7.08
CA SER A 477 14.63 -39.03 -5.86
C SER A 477 15.68 -37.90 -5.89
N THR A 478 16.79 -38.07 -6.61
CA THR A 478 17.83 -37.05 -6.70
C THR A 478 17.37 -35.86 -7.54
N PHE A 479 16.61 -36.09 -8.61
CA PHE A 479 16.00 -35.04 -9.41
C PHE A 479 15.11 -34.14 -8.54
N TRP A 480 14.19 -34.71 -7.76
CA TRP A 480 13.30 -33.93 -6.89
C TRP A 480 14.06 -33.14 -5.83
N ASN A 481 15.09 -33.72 -5.22
CA ASN A 481 15.93 -33.02 -4.25
C ASN A 481 16.72 -31.86 -4.89
N GLU A 482 17.20 -32.02 -6.13
CA GLU A 482 17.87 -30.95 -6.88
C GLU A 482 16.91 -29.81 -7.28
N VAL A 483 15.69 -30.16 -7.71
CA VAL A 483 14.63 -29.19 -8.02
C VAL A 483 14.23 -28.41 -6.76
N GLU A 484 14.04 -29.09 -5.63
CA GLU A 484 13.77 -28.46 -4.34
C GLU A 484 14.94 -27.54 -3.92
N ALA A 485 16.20 -27.96 -4.14
CA ALA A 485 17.37 -27.14 -3.82
C ALA A 485 17.35 -25.79 -4.55
N VAL A 486 17.13 -25.82 -5.86
CA VAL A 486 17.02 -24.61 -6.69
C VAL A 486 15.83 -23.74 -6.25
N HIS A 487 14.66 -24.35 -6.05
CA HIS A 487 13.48 -23.65 -5.57
C HIS A 487 13.74 -22.94 -4.23
N CYS A 488 14.28 -23.65 -3.24
CA CYS A 488 14.58 -23.12 -1.92
C CYS A 488 15.56 -21.95 -1.98
N LEU A 489 16.61 -22.01 -2.81
CA LEU A 489 17.59 -20.93 -2.91
C LEU A 489 17.00 -19.68 -3.55
N ILE A 490 16.25 -19.83 -4.65
CA ILE A 490 15.59 -18.68 -5.30
C ILE A 490 14.59 -18.05 -4.33
N LYS A 491 13.76 -18.88 -3.66
CA LYS A 491 12.79 -18.42 -2.67
C LYS A 491 13.46 -17.69 -1.51
N LEU A 492 14.59 -18.20 -1.01
CA LEU A 492 15.37 -17.55 0.05
C LEU A 492 15.81 -16.14 -0.37
N MET A 493 16.35 -15.99 -1.58
CA MET A 493 16.82 -14.69 -2.09
C MET A 493 15.66 -13.73 -2.31
N LYS A 494 14.55 -14.20 -2.90
CA LYS A 494 13.34 -13.40 -3.11
C LYS A 494 12.77 -12.90 -1.79
N ASN A 495 12.63 -13.77 -0.79
CA ASN A 495 12.15 -13.38 0.53
C ASN A 495 13.05 -12.33 1.18
N MET A 496 14.38 -12.47 1.09
CA MET A 496 15.30 -11.46 1.62
C MET A 496 15.23 -10.13 0.85
N ALA A 497 15.07 -10.18 -0.47
CA ALA A 497 14.88 -8.99 -1.29
C ALA A 497 13.56 -8.27 -0.94
N GLU A 498 12.46 -9.00 -0.80
CA GLU A 498 11.17 -8.47 -0.34
C GLU A 498 11.31 -7.82 1.04
N GLU A 499 12.02 -8.46 1.98
CA GLU A 499 12.30 -7.87 3.30
C GLU A 499 13.08 -6.55 3.17
N ILE A 500 14.13 -6.49 2.35
CA ILE A 500 14.90 -5.25 2.07
C ILE A 500 14.00 -4.15 1.51
N GLU A 501 13.07 -4.50 0.62
CA GLU A 501 12.14 -3.54 0.04
C GLU A 501 11.09 -3.03 1.04
N THR A 502 10.63 -3.89 1.94
CA THR A 502 9.68 -3.52 3.00
C THR A 502 10.32 -2.71 4.12
N GLU A 503 11.47 -3.13 4.64
CA GLU A 503 12.13 -2.53 5.80
C GLU A 503 12.99 -1.32 5.42
N ARG A 504 13.34 -1.19 4.14
CA ARG A 504 14.17 -0.09 3.58
C ARG A 504 15.44 0.16 4.40
N PRO A 505 16.36 -0.81 4.43
CA PRO A 505 17.49 -0.81 5.35
C PRO A 505 18.37 0.43 5.20
N LEU A 506 18.93 0.87 6.33
CA LEU A 506 19.93 1.92 6.39
C LEU A 506 21.31 1.37 6.06
N VAL A 507 22.25 2.23 5.68
CA VAL A 507 23.60 1.82 5.26
C VAL A 507 24.36 1.02 6.34
N GLY A 508 24.15 1.34 7.62
CA GLY A 508 24.73 0.57 8.73
C GLY A 508 24.24 -0.88 8.81
N GLN A 509 23.08 -1.19 8.22
CA GLN A 509 22.50 -2.54 8.19
C GLN A 509 23.10 -3.43 7.11
N CYS A 510 23.82 -2.87 6.13
CA CYS A 510 24.32 -3.64 4.99
C CYS A 510 25.24 -4.79 5.43
N LEU A 511 26.26 -4.54 6.27
CA LEU A 511 27.17 -5.60 6.71
C LEU A 511 26.44 -6.75 7.43
N PRO A 512 25.59 -6.47 8.46
CA PRO A 512 24.76 -7.51 9.07
C PRO A 512 23.86 -8.27 8.09
N LEU A 513 23.24 -7.59 7.11
CA LEU A 513 22.38 -8.24 6.11
C LEU A 513 23.15 -9.25 5.25
N TRP A 514 24.38 -8.91 4.85
CA TRP A 514 25.24 -9.81 4.09
C TRP A 514 25.79 -10.96 4.93
N GLU A 515 26.02 -10.76 6.24
CA GLU A 515 26.35 -11.85 7.17
C GLU A 515 25.18 -12.83 7.32
N GLU A 516 23.95 -12.32 7.52
CA GLU A 516 22.74 -13.13 7.60
C GLU A 516 22.51 -13.95 6.32
N LEU A 517 22.73 -13.33 5.15
CA LEU A 517 22.69 -14.02 3.87
C LEU A 517 23.68 -15.19 3.82
N ARG A 518 24.94 -14.98 4.21
CA ARG A 518 25.96 -16.03 4.21
C ARG A 518 25.57 -17.18 5.13
N ASP A 519 25.03 -16.89 6.30
CA ASP A 519 24.60 -17.93 7.24
C ASP A 519 23.43 -18.75 6.67
N LYS A 520 22.42 -18.09 6.10
CA LYS A 520 21.29 -18.77 5.43
C LYS A 520 21.76 -19.61 4.23
N VAL A 521 22.72 -19.12 3.44
CA VAL A 521 23.30 -19.86 2.31
C VAL A 521 24.11 -21.06 2.79
N LYS A 522 24.89 -20.94 3.88
CA LYS A 522 25.61 -22.08 4.48
C LYS A 522 24.65 -23.16 4.95
N ASP A 523 23.56 -22.77 5.62
CA ASP A 523 22.56 -23.74 6.07
C ASP A 523 21.85 -24.43 4.88
N TRP A 524 21.62 -23.70 3.79
CA TRP A 524 21.17 -24.30 2.53
C TRP A 524 22.19 -25.28 1.94
N CYS A 525 23.48 -24.94 1.95
CA CYS A 525 24.55 -25.84 1.48
C CYS A 525 24.58 -27.14 2.28
N LYS A 526 24.46 -27.06 3.62
CA LYS A 526 24.38 -28.22 4.51
C LYS A 526 23.15 -29.08 4.21
N LYS A 527 21.97 -28.45 4.00
CA LYS A 527 20.72 -29.17 3.69
C LYS A 527 20.85 -30.01 2.42
N PHE A 528 21.41 -29.43 1.35
CA PHE A 528 21.46 -30.06 0.03
C PHE A 528 22.80 -30.71 -0.33
N LYS A 529 23.77 -30.71 0.60
CA LYS A 529 25.12 -31.28 0.44
C LYS A 529 25.89 -30.68 -0.75
N ILE A 530 25.81 -29.35 -0.90
CA ILE A 530 26.48 -28.59 -1.95
C ILE A 530 27.78 -27.99 -1.38
N SER A 531 28.81 -27.85 -2.23
CA SER A 531 30.10 -27.28 -1.83
C SER A 531 29.93 -25.83 -1.34
N GLU A 532 30.24 -25.60 -0.05
CA GLU A 532 30.23 -24.27 0.56
C GLU A 532 31.22 -23.31 -0.12
N GLU A 533 32.36 -23.83 -0.61
CA GLU A 533 33.40 -23.01 -1.24
C GLU A 533 32.92 -22.36 -2.55
N SER A 534 32.25 -23.14 -3.41
CA SER A 534 31.71 -22.63 -4.67
C SER A 534 30.64 -21.57 -4.44
N MET A 535 29.80 -21.77 -3.41
CA MET A 535 28.76 -20.82 -3.02
C MET A 535 29.34 -19.53 -2.44
N GLU A 536 30.30 -19.65 -1.53
CA GLU A 536 30.96 -18.51 -0.89
C GLU A 536 31.71 -17.66 -1.91
N ASN A 537 32.31 -18.25 -2.94
CA ASN A 537 32.96 -17.53 -4.03
C ASN A 537 31.98 -16.64 -4.81
N ILE A 538 30.79 -17.14 -5.13
CA ILE A 538 29.75 -16.37 -5.84
C ILE A 538 29.25 -15.22 -4.96
N VAL A 539 28.88 -15.52 -3.71
CA VAL A 539 28.39 -14.50 -2.76
C VAL A 539 29.47 -13.44 -2.50
N SER A 540 30.72 -13.83 -2.32
CA SER A 540 31.85 -12.92 -2.11
C SER A 540 32.16 -12.07 -3.34
N MET A 541 32.03 -12.59 -4.56
CA MET A 541 32.17 -11.80 -5.78
C MET A 541 31.13 -10.68 -5.82
N ARG A 542 29.85 -11.02 -5.62
CA ARG A 542 28.76 -10.04 -5.62
C ARG A 542 28.88 -9.03 -4.48
N PHE A 543 29.29 -9.47 -3.29
CA PHE A 543 29.58 -8.60 -2.15
C PHE A 543 30.63 -7.55 -2.51
N LYS A 544 31.76 -7.96 -3.13
CA LYS A 544 32.83 -7.03 -3.52
C LYS A 544 32.39 -6.01 -4.56
N MET A 545 31.50 -6.40 -5.48
CA MET A 545 30.94 -5.47 -6.47
C MET A 545 30.04 -4.39 -5.83
N ASN A 546 29.40 -4.71 -4.71
CA ASN A 546 28.43 -3.83 -4.05
C ASN A 546 28.97 -3.08 -2.85
N TYR A 547 30.02 -3.60 -2.21
CA TYR A 547 30.57 -3.06 -0.99
C TYR A 547 30.99 -1.61 -1.18
N HIS A 548 30.54 -0.76 -0.25
CA HIS A 548 30.92 0.63 -0.18
C HIS A 548 31.51 0.94 1.22
N PRO A 549 32.61 1.71 1.35
CA PRO A 549 33.18 2.11 2.64
C PRO A 549 32.19 2.66 3.67
N ALA A 550 31.11 3.28 3.18
CA ALA A 550 30.05 3.82 4.04
C ALA A 550 29.34 2.76 4.87
N TRP A 551 29.33 1.50 4.44
CA TRP A 551 28.70 0.41 5.19
C TRP A 551 29.45 0.21 6.52
N ALA A 552 30.78 0.10 6.46
CA ALA A 552 31.61 -0.05 7.65
C ALA A 552 31.55 1.20 8.53
N ALA A 553 31.64 2.40 7.94
CA ALA A 553 31.60 3.65 8.69
C ALA A 553 30.25 3.87 9.39
N ALA A 554 29.13 3.67 8.69
CA ALA A 554 27.81 3.78 9.31
C ALA A 554 27.60 2.72 10.39
N PHE A 555 28.08 1.49 10.18
CA PHE A 555 27.95 0.40 11.15
C PHE A 555 28.67 0.70 12.48
N VAL A 556 29.85 1.32 12.46
CA VAL A 556 30.57 1.68 13.71
C VAL A 556 30.12 2.99 14.34
N LEU A 557 29.50 3.88 13.57
CA LEU A 557 28.98 5.16 14.06
C LEU A 557 27.55 5.07 14.59
N ASP A 558 26.78 4.07 14.16
CA ASP A 558 25.40 3.89 14.60
C ASP A 558 25.34 3.26 16.02
N PRO A 559 24.77 3.97 17.02
CA PRO A 559 24.63 3.43 18.36
C PRO A 559 23.82 2.11 18.44
N LEU A 560 23.02 1.80 17.41
CA LEU A 560 22.28 0.55 17.29
C LEU A 560 23.18 -0.69 17.33
N TYR A 561 24.43 -0.60 16.87
CA TYR A 561 25.34 -1.75 16.79
C TYR A 561 26.41 -1.79 17.87
N LEU A 562 26.35 -0.89 18.86
CA LEU A 562 27.29 -0.92 19.97
C LEU A 562 27.24 -2.25 20.71
N THR A 563 28.41 -2.80 20.96
CA THR A 563 28.57 -4.04 21.71
C THR A 563 28.96 -3.73 23.14
N ARG A 564 28.34 -4.41 24.09
CA ARG A 564 28.71 -4.31 25.50
C ARG A 564 30.05 -5.00 25.72
N ASP A 565 31.01 -4.29 26.28
CA ASP A 565 32.29 -4.85 26.66
C ASP A 565 32.24 -5.50 28.06
N ASN A 566 33.35 -6.10 28.48
CA ASN A 566 33.45 -6.73 29.80
C ASN A 566 33.38 -5.72 30.97
N THR A 567 33.57 -4.43 30.70
CA THR A 567 33.46 -3.34 31.69
C THR A 567 32.03 -2.82 31.81
N GLY A 568 31.12 -3.28 30.94
CA GLY A 568 29.72 -2.87 30.88
C GLY A 568 29.46 -1.68 29.96
N LYS A 569 30.49 -1.09 29.36
CA LYS A 569 30.39 0.02 28.40
C LYS A 569 29.95 -0.45 27.03
N TYR A 570 29.19 0.39 26.32
CA TYR A 570 28.73 0.09 24.97
C TYR A 570 29.68 0.73 23.96
N LEU A 571 30.52 -0.10 23.33
CA LEU A 571 31.59 0.34 22.43
C LEU A 571 31.30 0.01 20.96
N PRO A 572 31.83 0.79 20.01
CA PRO A 572 31.70 0.52 18.60
C PRO A 572 32.25 -0.85 18.17
N PRO A 573 31.56 -1.59 17.29
CA PRO A 573 31.87 -2.98 16.94
C PRO A 573 33.06 -3.14 15.98
N PHE A 574 34.17 -2.42 16.17
CA PHE A 574 35.37 -2.52 15.31
C PHE A 574 35.90 -3.97 15.19
N LYS A 575 35.75 -4.79 16.25
CA LYS A 575 36.15 -6.20 16.23
C LYS A 575 35.41 -7.07 15.21
N ARG A 576 34.30 -6.57 14.65
CA ARG A 576 33.54 -7.24 13.59
C ARG A 576 33.93 -6.77 12.19
N LEU A 577 34.84 -5.80 12.08
CA LEU A 577 35.36 -5.33 10.80
C LEU A 577 36.66 -6.05 10.44
N THR A 578 36.92 -6.19 9.14
CA THR A 578 38.24 -6.57 8.63
C THR A 578 39.21 -5.40 8.74
N THR A 579 40.51 -5.67 8.67
CA THR A 579 41.54 -4.62 8.69
C THR A 579 41.44 -3.64 7.53
N GLU A 580 40.91 -4.08 6.38
CA GLU A 580 40.62 -3.22 5.23
C GLU A 580 39.41 -2.32 5.50
N GLN A 581 38.34 -2.90 6.07
CA GLN A 581 37.15 -2.14 6.47
C GLN A 581 37.46 -1.09 7.54
N GLU A 582 38.33 -1.38 8.51
CA GLU A 582 38.77 -0.36 9.48
C GLU A 582 39.47 0.82 8.79
N LYS A 583 40.35 0.56 7.81
CA LYS A 583 41.00 1.62 7.03
C LYS A 583 40.01 2.42 6.18
N ASP A 584 38.98 1.74 5.67
CA ASP A 584 37.91 2.39 4.90
C ASP A 584 37.09 3.35 5.76
N VAL A 585 36.86 3.02 7.04
CA VAL A 585 36.23 3.95 8.00
C VAL A 585 37.06 5.23 8.07
N ASP A 586 38.35 5.14 8.37
CA ASP A 586 39.24 6.30 8.53
C ASP A 586 39.28 7.16 7.25
N ARG A 587 39.41 6.52 6.08
CA ARG A 587 39.44 7.20 4.77
C ARG A 587 38.13 7.92 4.47
N LEU A 588 37.00 7.28 4.74
CA LEU A 588 35.70 7.87 4.43
C LEU A 588 35.39 9.04 5.35
N ILE A 589 35.59 8.89 6.67
CA ILE A 589 35.25 9.99 7.60
C ILE A 589 36.11 11.22 7.36
N THR A 590 37.38 11.04 6.96
CA THR A 590 38.29 12.15 6.61
C THR A 590 37.90 12.79 5.27
N ARG A 591 37.43 12.00 4.29
CA ARG A 591 36.90 12.52 3.01
C ARG A 591 35.66 13.41 3.22
N LEU A 592 34.80 13.07 4.18
CA LEU A 592 33.51 13.73 4.39
C LEU A 592 33.57 15.03 5.22
N VAL A 593 34.76 15.40 5.71
CA VAL A 593 35.00 16.64 6.44
C VAL A 593 35.93 17.55 5.64
N ALA A 594 35.97 18.84 6.00
CA ALA A 594 36.94 19.76 5.43
C ALA A 594 38.38 19.32 5.79
N THR A 595 39.34 19.65 4.94
CA THR A 595 40.75 19.22 5.10
C THR A 595 41.33 19.61 6.46
N GLU A 596 40.96 20.77 6.97
CA GLU A 596 41.34 21.29 8.29
C GLU A 596 40.71 20.53 9.46
N GLU A 597 39.54 19.90 9.27
CA GLU A 597 38.85 19.10 10.28
C GLU A 597 39.29 17.62 10.26
N ALA A 598 40.13 17.19 9.31
CA ALA A 598 40.51 15.78 9.12
C ALA A 598 41.22 15.18 10.35
N HIS A 599 42.14 15.91 10.96
CA HIS A 599 42.82 15.44 12.19
C HIS A 599 41.86 15.43 13.39
N ILE A 600 40.92 16.38 13.45
CA ILE A 600 39.93 16.51 14.52
C ILE A 600 38.97 15.31 14.47
N VAL A 601 38.43 14.99 13.29
CA VAL A 601 37.48 13.87 13.15
C VAL A 601 38.13 12.53 13.49
N LEU A 602 39.42 12.33 13.19
CA LEU A 602 40.16 11.13 13.58
C LEU A 602 40.38 11.05 15.09
N MET A 603 40.76 12.16 15.74
CA MET A 603 40.88 12.20 17.20
C MET A 603 39.52 11.91 17.88
N GLU A 604 38.45 12.50 17.36
CA GLU A 604 37.09 12.25 17.80
C GLU A 604 36.67 10.78 17.58
N LEU A 605 37.03 10.16 16.45
CA LEU A 605 36.77 8.74 16.21
C LEU A 605 37.50 7.85 17.22
N MET A 606 38.76 8.16 17.53
CA MET A 606 39.53 7.40 18.53
C MET A 606 38.91 7.55 19.93
N LYS A 607 38.44 8.75 20.27
CA LYS A 607 37.66 8.96 21.48
C LYS A 607 36.40 8.10 21.49
N TRP A 608 35.59 8.14 20.43
CA TRP A 608 34.38 7.30 20.28
C TRP A 608 34.66 5.80 20.41
N ARG A 609 35.76 5.32 19.81
CA ARG A 609 36.20 3.91 19.89
C ARG A 609 36.49 3.46 21.32
N THR A 610 36.92 4.36 22.20
CA THR A 610 37.33 4.05 23.59
C THR A 610 36.24 4.34 24.62
N GLU A 611 35.48 5.40 24.44
CA GLU A 611 34.46 5.85 25.39
C GLU A 611 33.08 5.26 25.07
N GLY A 612 32.73 5.17 23.78
CA GLY A 612 31.43 4.69 23.32
C GLY A 612 30.25 5.50 23.84
N LEU A 613 29.15 4.81 24.15
CA LEU A 613 27.92 5.42 24.67
C LEU A 613 27.59 4.90 26.07
N ASP A 614 26.95 5.76 26.85
CA ASP A 614 26.40 5.40 28.15
C ASP A 614 25.31 4.31 28.04
N GLU A 615 25.26 3.41 29.03
CA GLU A 615 24.39 2.23 29.05
C GLU A 615 22.90 2.56 28.94
N VAL A 616 22.44 3.67 29.53
CA VAL A 616 21.02 4.06 29.49
C VAL A 616 20.63 4.46 28.07
N TYR A 617 21.45 5.28 27.42
CA TYR A 617 21.20 5.73 26.05
C TYR A 617 21.38 4.60 25.04
N ALA A 618 22.39 3.76 25.20
CA ALA A 618 22.60 2.60 24.34
C ALA A 618 21.42 1.63 24.39
N ARG A 619 20.92 1.31 25.59
CA ARG A 619 19.72 0.47 25.74
C ARG A 619 18.46 1.12 25.19
N ALA A 620 18.31 2.44 25.31
CA ALA A 620 17.18 3.15 24.73
C ALA A 620 17.19 3.08 23.20
N VAL A 621 18.35 3.25 22.57
CA VAL A 621 18.50 3.10 21.11
C VAL A 621 18.26 1.66 20.65
N GLN A 622 18.80 0.68 21.39
CA GLN A 622 18.74 -0.74 21.06
C GLN A 622 17.45 -1.44 21.52
N MET A 623 16.51 -0.70 22.11
CA MET A 623 15.23 -1.23 22.55
C MET A 623 14.47 -1.78 21.35
N LYS A 624 14.03 -3.04 21.43
CA LYS A 624 13.21 -3.68 20.41
C LYS A 624 11.81 -3.90 20.93
N GLU A 625 10.85 -3.65 20.08
CA GLU A 625 9.43 -3.92 20.31
C GLU A 625 8.93 -4.95 19.29
N LYS A 626 7.99 -5.78 19.73
CA LYS A 626 7.36 -6.74 18.86
C LYS A 626 6.33 -6.01 18.02
N ASP A 627 6.51 -6.05 16.72
CA ASP A 627 5.54 -5.54 15.76
C ASP A 627 4.20 -6.27 15.99
N PRO A 628 3.08 -5.53 16.21
CA PRO A 628 1.80 -6.13 16.54
C PRO A 628 1.18 -6.93 15.37
N ILE A 629 1.61 -6.65 14.13
CA ILE A 629 1.07 -7.25 12.90
C ILE A 629 1.97 -8.40 12.45
N THR A 630 3.26 -8.12 12.28
CA THR A 630 4.21 -9.12 11.73
C THR A 630 4.77 -10.05 12.81
N GLY A 631 4.68 -9.65 14.08
CA GLY A 631 5.29 -10.37 15.20
C GLY A 631 6.82 -10.31 15.22
N LYS A 632 7.46 -9.62 14.27
CA LYS A 632 8.92 -9.43 14.23
C LYS A 632 9.37 -8.40 15.26
N LEU A 633 10.58 -8.56 15.81
CA LEU A 633 11.18 -7.59 16.72
C LEU A 633 11.82 -6.45 15.90
N ARG A 634 11.27 -5.25 15.99
CA ARG A 634 11.78 -4.03 15.33
C ARG A 634 12.32 -3.05 16.37
N THR A 635 13.22 -2.16 15.96
CA THR A 635 13.72 -1.08 16.85
C THR A 635 12.55 -0.18 17.26
N ALA A 636 12.37 0.02 18.57
CA ALA A 636 11.22 0.73 19.13
C ALA A 636 11.16 2.19 18.64
N ASN A 637 12.32 2.83 18.48
CA ASN A 637 12.41 4.18 17.95
C ASN A 637 13.57 4.28 16.94
N PRO A 638 13.27 4.15 15.63
CA PRO A 638 14.27 4.19 14.55
C PRO A 638 15.08 5.49 14.47
N GLN A 639 14.57 6.59 15.02
CA GLN A 639 15.25 7.89 14.98
C GLN A 639 16.25 8.08 16.15
N SER A 640 16.25 7.18 17.13
CA SER A 640 17.03 7.35 18.37
C SER A 640 18.53 7.47 18.11
N SER A 641 19.08 6.68 17.18
CA SER A 641 20.49 6.73 16.81
C SER A 641 20.92 8.14 16.40
N ARG A 642 20.15 8.77 15.50
CA ARG A 642 20.37 10.15 15.07
C ARG A 642 20.20 11.13 16.23
N LEU A 643 19.11 11.01 16.99
CA LEU A 643 18.81 11.93 18.09
C LEU A 643 19.90 11.92 19.17
N VAL A 644 20.49 10.76 19.48
CA VAL A 644 21.62 10.67 20.43
C VAL A 644 22.84 11.44 19.92
N TRP A 645 23.17 11.33 18.62
CA TRP A 645 24.22 12.14 18.02
C TRP A 645 23.91 13.64 18.05
N GLU A 646 22.66 14.03 17.83
CA GLU A 646 22.26 15.44 17.78
C GLU A 646 22.16 16.09 19.17
N THR A 647 21.80 15.33 20.21
CA THR A 647 21.43 15.89 21.53
C THR A 647 22.36 15.52 22.67
N TYR A 648 22.93 14.30 22.69
CA TYR A 648 23.75 13.82 23.79
C TYR A 648 25.24 13.93 23.46
N LEU A 649 25.66 13.43 22.30
CA LEU A 649 27.07 13.40 21.83
C LEU A 649 27.53 14.75 21.25
N THR A 650 27.21 15.83 21.95
CA THR A 650 27.45 17.21 21.47
C THR A 650 28.91 17.64 21.51
N GLU A 651 29.72 16.95 22.31
CA GLU A 651 31.16 17.12 22.43
C GLU A 651 31.91 16.71 21.15
N PHE A 652 31.33 15.84 20.34
CA PHE A 652 31.84 15.48 19.02
C PHE A 652 31.38 16.54 18.01
N LYS A 653 32.30 17.33 17.46
CA LYS A 653 31.97 18.43 16.55
C LYS A 653 31.95 17.95 15.10
N SER A 654 33.04 17.37 14.63
CA SER A 654 33.18 16.95 13.24
C SER A 654 32.62 15.55 13.01
N LEU A 655 32.90 14.61 13.93
CA LEU A 655 32.43 13.24 13.83
C LEU A 655 30.90 13.15 13.88
N ARG A 656 30.25 13.99 14.72
CA ARG A 656 28.79 14.08 14.77
C ARG A 656 28.18 14.46 13.42
N LYS A 657 28.77 15.44 12.70
CA LYS A 657 28.29 15.83 11.36
C LYS A 657 28.35 14.64 10.41
N VAL A 658 29.44 13.87 10.45
CA VAL A 658 29.63 12.67 9.62
C VAL A 658 28.65 11.56 10.01
N ALA A 659 28.52 11.26 11.31
CA ALA A 659 27.64 10.21 11.82
C ALA A 659 26.18 10.48 11.45
N VAL A 660 25.68 11.67 11.74
CA VAL A 660 24.29 12.07 11.43
C VAL A 660 24.01 12.02 9.92
N ARG A 661 25.02 12.28 9.07
CA ARG A 661 24.93 12.14 7.62
C ARG A 661 24.97 10.68 7.15
N LEU A 662 25.74 9.79 7.77
CA LEU A 662 25.89 8.41 7.30
C LEU A 662 24.77 7.48 7.77
N ILE A 663 24.35 7.60 9.04
CA ILE A 663 23.45 6.63 9.66
C ILE A 663 22.00 6.73 9.15
N PHE A 664 21.60 7.86 8.55
CA PHE A 664 20.25 7.99 7.95
C PHE A 664 20.20 7.55 6.48
N LEU A 665 21.34 7.34 5.81
CA LEU A 665 21.35 6.96 4.41
C LEU A 665 20.65 5.61 4.25
N HIS A 666 19.75 5.53 3.27
CA HIS A 666 19.14 4.27 2.87
C HIS A 666 20.05 3.52 1.91
N ALA A 667 20.01 2.21 2.01
CA ALA A 667 20.74 1.27 1.16
C ALA A 667 19.89 0.76 -0.02
N THR A 668 18.67 1.27 -0.20
CA THR A 668 17.76 0.85 -1.28
C THR A 668 17.16 2.05 -2.01
N SER A 669 17.02 1.92 -3.34
CA SER A 669 16.27 2.84 -4.20
C SER A 669 14.76 2.57 -4.17
N CYS A 670 14.32 1.46 -3.57
CA CYS A 670 12.91 1.10 -3.45
C CYS A 670 12.20 2.01 -2.45
N GLY A 671 11.71 3.15 -2.93
CA GLY A 671 10.84 4.07 -2.18
C GLY A 671 9.41 4.08 -2.69
N PHE A 672 9.20 3.79 -3.97
CA PHE A 672 7.91 3.82 -4.64
C PHE A 672 7.84 2.73 -5.70
N LYS A 673 6.82 1.86 -5.62
CA LYS A 673 6.43 0.95 -6.70
C LYS A 673 5.37 1.64 -7.55
N SER A 674 5.65 1.78 -8.85
CA SER A 674 4.64 2.20 -9.80
C SER A 674 3.57 1.11 -9.91
N ASN A 675 2.29 1.50 -10.00
CA ASN A 675 1.23 0.54 -10.28
C ASN A 675 1.39 0.03 -11.73
N ALA A 676 1.25 -1.28 -11.96
CA ALA A 676 1.30 -1.89 -13.29
C ALA A 676 0.33 -1.24 -14.29
N ASN A 677 -0.77 -0.66 -13.82
CA ASN A 677 -1.72 0.12 -14.62
C ASN A 677 -1.11 1.39 -15.22
N PHE A 678 -0.18 2.06 -14.54
CA PHE A 678 0.53 3.21 -15.12
C PHE A 678 1.48 2.78 -16.23
N GLU A 679 2.15 1.64 -16.05
CA GLU A 679 3.03 1.06 -17.05
C GLU A 679 2.23 0.58 -18.27
N ARG A 680 1.09 -0.09 -18.04
CA ARG A 680 0.14 -0.52 -19.08
C ARG A 680 -0.50 0.66 -19.82
N MET A 681 -0.94 1.70 -19.11
CA MET A 681 -1.46 2.93 -19.73
C MET A 681 -0.39 3.68 -20.55
N MET A 682 0.89 3.40 -20.35
CA MET A 682 1.96 3.93 -21.22
C MET A 682 2.29 2.99 -22.39
N CYS A 683 2.18 1.68 -22.21
CA CYS A 683 2.40 0.66 -23.23
C CYS A 683 1.26 0.60 -24.26
N SER A 684 -0.01 0.69 -23.83
CA SER A 684 -1.18 0.69 -24.72
C SER A 684 -1.30 1.95 -25.58
N TYR A 685 -0.59 3.03 -25.22
CA TYR A 685 -0.64 4.31 -25.93
C TYR A 685 0.75 4.67 -26.50
N GLY A 686 1.28 3.80 -27.35
CA GLY A 686 2.58 3.92 -28.02
C GLY A 686 2.88 5.29 -28.65
N SER A 687 1.83 6.08 -28.98
CA SER A 687 1.91 7.42 -29.57
C SER A 687 1.22 8.52 -28.71
N CYS A 688 1.47 8.55 -27.40
CA CYS A 688 0.94 9.63 -26.55
C CYS A 688 1.47 11.01 -26.95
N SER A 689 0.57 11.99 -27.12
CA SER A 689 0.95 13.40 -27.25
C SER A 689 1.66 13.88 -25.97
N ARG A 690 2.54 14.89 -26.11
CA ARG A 690 3.27 15.50 -24.98
C ARG A 690 2.35 15.91 -23.82
N GLY A 691 1.09 16.28 -24.11
CA GLY A 691 0.10 16.65 -23.11
C GLY A 691 -0.39 15.49 -22.25
N VAL A 692 -0.55 14.28 -22.82
CA VAL A 692 -0.99 13.10 -22.06
C VAL A 692 0.15 12.62 -21.14
N ALA A 693 1.37 12.54 -21.66
CA ALA A 693 2.54 12.18 -20.84
C ALA A 693 2.72 13.13 -19.64
N GLU A 694 2.50 14.43 -19.84
CA GLU A 694 2.53 15.42 -18.75
C GLU A 694 1.39 15.22 -17.75
N GLY A 695 0.19 14.86 -18.20
CA GLY A 695 -0.91 14.48 -17.32
C GLY A 695 -0.59 13.27 -16.45
N VAL A 696 0.01 12.22 -17.05
CA VAL A 696 0.44 11.02 -16.32
C VAL A 696 1.50 11.36 -15.27
N LYS A 697 2.51 12.18 -15.60
CA LYS A 697 3.52 12.61 -14.62
C LYS A 697 2.90 13.29 -13.40
N LYS A 698 1.90 14.16 -13.61
CA LYS A 698 1.20 14.85 -12.53
C LYS A 698 0.39 13.88 -11.66
N LEU A 699 -0.28 12.92 -12.30
CA LEU A 699 -1.06 11.90 -11.61
C LEU A 699 -0.16 11.00 -10.76
N VAL A 700 0.93 10.49 -11.34
CA VAL A 700 1.96 9.70 -10.64
C VAL A 700 2.53 10.50 -9.47
N PHE A 701 2.82 11.79 -9.65
CA PHE A 701 3.34 12.63 -8.56
C PHE A 701 2.37 12.72 -7.37
N ILE A 702 1.07 12.95 -7.62
CA ILE A 702 0.05 13.06 -6.56
C ILE A 702 -0.13 11.71 -5.86
N SER A 703 -0.30 10.63 -6.64
CA SER A 703 -0.45 9.27 -6.13
C SER A 703 0.76 8.85 -5.29
N ALA A 704 1.97 9.00 -5.83
CA ALA A 704 3.20 8.60 -5.17
C ALA A 704 3.43 9.36 -3.87
N ARG A 705 3.13 10.66 -3.87
CA ARG A 705 3.19 11.46 -2.64
C ARG A 705 2.23 10.93 -1.58
N SER A 706 0.96 10.67 -1.93
CA SER A 706 -0.02 10.17 -0.97
C SER A 706 0.37 8.81 -0.40
N LYS A 707 0.83 7.88 -1.26
CA LYS A 707 1.33 6.56 -0.83
C LYS A 707 2.53 6.67 0.11
N LEU A 708 3.48 7.55 -0.20
CA LEU A 708 4.63 7.79 0.69
C LEU A 708 4.20 8.41 2.02
N GLU A 709 3.29 9.39 2.02
CA GLU A 709 2.76 9.98 3.25
C GLU A 709 2.05 8.93 4.11
N LYS A 710 1.18 8.09 3.53
CA LYS A 710 0.50 6.98 4.25
C LYS A 710 1.49 6.02 4.88
N ARG A 711 2.53 5.59 4.14
CA ARG A 711 3.59 4.70 4.66
C ARG A 711 4.45 5.35 5.77
N ASN A 712 4.58 6.68 5.77
CA ASN A 712 5.29 7.39 6.84
C ASN A 712 4.46 7.53 8.13
N PHE A 713 3.12 7.36 8.07
CA PHE A 713 2.20 7.50 9.21
C PHE A 713 1.58 6.19 9.70
N CYS A 714 1.47 5.17 8.83
CA CYS A 714 0.96 3.83 9.14
C CYS A 714 2.10 2.80 9.00
N ASN A 715 2.26 1.92 9.99
CA ASN A 715 3.07 0.71 9.82
C ASN A 715 2.32 -0.23 8.85
N ASP A 716 2.72 -0.24 7.57
CA ASP A 716 2.38 -1.24 6.54
C ASP A 716 0.91 -1.75 6.51
N ASP A 717 -0.08 -0.86 6.53
CA ASP A 717 -1.51 -1.25 6.50
C ASP A 717 -2.02 -1.74 5.11
N ASP A 718 -1.23 -1.68 4.04
CA ASP A 718 -1.70 -1.97 2.67
C ASP A 718 -1.08 -3.23 2.04
N LYS A 719 -0.95 -4.34 2.79
CA LYS A 719 -0.74 -5.66 2.15
C LYS A 719 -1.97 -6.15 1.39
N ASN A 720 -3.16 -5.64 1.72
CA ASN A 720 -4.40 -6.08 1.10
C ASN A 720 -4.69 -5.43 -0.27
N ASP A 721 -4.04 -4.30 -0.62
CA ASP A 721 -4.27 -3.66 -1.92
C ASP A 721 -3.43 -4.31 -3.04
N ASP A 722 -2.25 -4.84 -2.72
CA ASP A 722 -1.40 -5.57 -3.69
C ASP A 722 -1.94 -6.99 -3.98
N ASP A 723 -2.57 -7.65 -2.99
CA ASP A 723 -3.12 -9.00 -3.15
C ASP A 723 -4.41 -9.05 -3.99
N ILE A 724 -5.09 -7.91 -4.18
CA ILE A 724 -6.28 -7.81 -5.06
C ILE A 724 -5.87 -7.78 -6.55
N GLU A 725 -4.64 -7.35 -6.88
CA GLU A 725 -4.19 -7.26 -8.27
C GLU A 725 -3.74 -8.62 -8.87
N LEU A 726 -3.42 -9.63 -8.04
CA LEU A 726 -3.07 -10.97 -8.55
C LEU A 726 -4.29 -11.75 -9.07
N PHE A 727 -5.50 -11.46 -8.56
CA PHE A 727 -6.74 -12.12 -8.99
C PHE A 727 -7.49 -11.39 -10.11
N GLY A 728 -7.11 -10.15 -10.44
CA GLY A 728 -7.76 -9.35 -11.48
C GLY A 728 -7.22 -9.57 -12.90
N ALA A 729 -6.05 -10.19 -13.06
CA ALA A 729 -5.38 -10.31 -14.36
C ALA A 729 -5.79 -11.55 -15.18
N VAL A 730 -6.65 -12.43 -14.66
CA VAL A 730 -6.99 -13.71 -15.32
C VAL A 730 -8.41 -13.75 -15.91
N ASN A 731 -9.26 -12.74 -15.71
CA ASN A 731 -10.61 -12.75 -16.29
C ASN A 731 -11.06 -11.38 -16.79
N SER A 732 -10.66 -11.02 -18.01
CA SER A 732 -11.26 -9.94 -18.81
C SER A 732 -10.72 -9.94 -20.25
N ASP A 733 -10.66 -11.11 -20.90
CA ASP A 733 -10.45 -11.21 -22.35
C ASP A 733 -11.75 -11.70 -23.00
N ASP A 734 -12.81 -10.91 -22.91
CA ASP A 734 -13.99 -11.04 -23.77
C ASP A 734 -14.80 -9.74 -23.68
N ASP A 735 -14.58 -8.85 -24.64
CA ASP A 735 -15.59 -7.95 -25.22
C ASP A 735 -14.93 -6.97 -26.21
N LEU A 736 -14.74 -7.42 -27.46
CA LEU A 736 -14.60 -6.53 -28.60
C LEU A 736 -15.80 -6.76 -29.55
N PRO A 737 -16.61 -5.74 -29.87
CA PRO A 737 -17.62 -5.87 -30.91
C PRO A 737 -16.95 -5.91 -32.29
N SER A 738 -17.26 -6.97 -33.04
CA SER A 738 -16.87 -7.15 -34.43
C SER A 738 -17.43 -6.04 -35.33
N GLU A 739 -16.57 -5.36 -36.09
CA GLU A 739 -16.99 -4.58 -37.25
C GLU A 739 -17.39 -5.54 -38.39
N ALA A 740 -18.69 -5.56 -38.71
CA ALA A 740 -19.21 -6.08 -39.96
C ALA A 740 -19.83 -4.92 -40.74
N ASP A 741 -19.17 -4.52 -41.84
CA ASP A 741 -19.80 -4.45 -43.17
C ASP A 741 -18.87 -3.79 -44.19
N ARG A 742 -18.27 -4.63 -45.04
CA ARG A 742 -17.96 -4.28 -46.43
C ARG A 742 -18.24 -5.49 -47.31
N SER A 743 -19.48 -5.62 -47.74
CA SER A 743 -19.86 -6.48 -48.86
C SER A 743 -19.91 -5.68 -50.17
N SER A 744 -19.22 -6.22 -51.17
CA SER A 744 -19.55 -6.25 -52.60
C SER A 744 -19.61 -4.96 -53.42
N SER A 745 -18.64 -4.79 -54.33
CA SER A 745 -18.91 -4.68 -55.78
C SER A 745 -17.65 -4.95 -56.61
N LEU A 746 -17.74 -5.99 -57.46
CA LEU A 746 -16.88 -6.36 -58.60
C LEU A 746 -15.45 -6.86 -58.35
#